data_AF-D1VS23-F1
#
_entry.id   AF-D1VS23-F1
#
_cell.length_a   1.000
_cell.length_b   1.000
_cell.length_c   1.000
_cell.angle_alpha   90.00
_cell.angle_beta   90.00
_cell.angle_gamma   90.00
#
_symmetry.space_group_name_H-M   'P 1'
#
loop_
_entity.id
_entity.type
_entity.pdbx_description
1 polymer ?
#
loop_
_entity_poly.entity_id
_entity_poly.type
_entity_poly.pdbx_seq_one_letter_code
_entity_poly.pdbx_strand_id
1 'polypeptide(L)'
;MNSNTMPLEAETRVLIDRSLENLGWKFKGKDKNVFFEQPRTESERKRLNGKHPDYVLYSKDSDKPLIVIEAKKKGTRIDAALEQGIGYARALEAPLVFATDGVFCKAFHTVANRAPILNGEEVDEFIREALALRYLSSYEVNTVSPKVQYDRRELIRIFDEANNMLRGEGLRAGIERFGEFANILFLKLISESEQIKRESGINTNFENACSWDSIKNIPISTRIEYINKTVYEKLNDLYETDIFTPLQIRDTSILKEIMDKLDPLTLTDVDSDVKGDAFEYFLKASTSTKNDLGEYFTPRHIVKTMVRLVNPQIGETIYDPFCGTGGFLIESFRHIYNNMARTDANLKMLREKTVYGNEITNTARITKMNMILAGDGHSNIKMKDSLANPIDGKSTYIDEKGEEHHNGYDIVLANMPYSQKTKYGNLYDLPSNNGDSICVQHCIKAVDSASENGRIALVVPEGFLFRKDLTKTREYLLENCQLQSVISLPQGVFLPYTGVKTDIIYATKVNRKISSSEKRKDFWYFDVKSDGYSLDNHRRKLDTPSDLSKYEEYRKLDDDQVEDMLKVGFEVIPLDKVYKNSNILVGSRYRTHTVKKSKSHEMVKLGNIATFIRGISFPKKAQKDQADDLLNVITTRAAQADGIDFKKVVYIEKSYAKPDKMVFKEDILISLANSLELVGRVTYVDENYKDATFGAFMGVIRVNYQKVHPMYLFHILNSIEAKKYFRAVAKTTTNISNITFEDLGNLVLPLPRLDYQLKIIDELNRYQEMIVGAKKIVNNYLPKLPSYEIVVSTSLNDSELFEIMSGGTPSTKNPDYWGGDISWITLADLPQEDYVTTIDKSVRTITKKGLDNSSAKMLPVGAIVVSTRATIGRVGIVKHPLATNQGFKNVIIKKPDVVIPEFLALLLKEKTEEMEFLASGATFKEISKFNFGKIKVELPSLDEQKRILVKIHEEESFVKPAKKVIEVFEDKIDTAINKVWGE
;
A
#
# COMPACT_ATOMS: atom_id res chain seq x y z
N MET A 1 -46.96 -14.66 12.32
CA MET A 1 -46.57 -13.55 11.43
C MET A 1 -45.06 -13.44 11.47
N ASN A 2 -44.37 -13.64 10.35
CA ASN A 2 -42.90 -13.59 10.28
C ASN A 2 -42.42 -12.16 10.54
N SER A 3 -41.54 -11.98 11.52
CA SER A 3 -41.03 -10.68 11.99
C SER A 3 -39.75 -10.21 11.28
N ASN A 4 -39.47 -10.69 10.06
CA ASN A 4 -38.15 -10.49 9.41
C ASN A 4 -38.17 -9.73 8.07
N THR A 5 -39.23 -9.01 7.75
CA THR A 5 -39.27 -8.10 6.58
C THR A 5 -39.86 -6.76 7.02
N MET A 6 -39.06 -5.91 7.66
CA MET A 6 -39.38 -4.48 7.68
C MET A 6 -39.16 -3.93 6.26
N PRO A 7 -40.04 -3.05 5.74
CA PRO A 7 -39.89 -2.50 4.40
C PRO A 7 -38.57 -1.77 4.24
N LEU A 8 -37.99 -1.82 3.03
CA LEU A 8 -36.87 -0.97 2.63
C LEU A 8 -37.17 0.50 2.95
N GLU A 9 -36.19 1.26 3.44
CA GLU A 9 -36.35 2.71 3.60
C GLU A 9 -36.69 3.35 2.25
N ALA A 10 -37.69 4.23 2.23
CA ALA A 10 -38.18 4.85 1.00
C ALA A 10 -37.07 5.56 0.21
N GLU A 11 -36.05 6.10 0.88
CA GLU A 11 -34.91 6.77 0.26
C GLU A 11 -33.99 5.82 -0.51
N THR A 12 -33.57 4.70 0.07
CA THR A 12 -32.73 3.70 -0.62
C THR A 12 -33.44 3.16 -1.85
N ARG A 13 -34.74 2.87 -1.72
CA ARG A 13 -35.58 2.42 -2.84
C ARG A 13 -35.59 3.45 -3.97
N VAL A 14 -35.78 4.72 -3.63
CA VAL A 14 -35.83 5.82 -4.60
C VAL A 14 -34.48 5.98 -5.31
N LEU A 15 -33.34 5.79 -4.64
CA LEU A 15 -32.02 5.82 -5.28
C LEU A 15 -31.84 4.66 -6.28
N ILE A 16 -32.25 3.44 -5.89
CA ILE A 16 -32.17 2.26 -6.76
C ILE A 16 -33.07 2.44 -7.99
N ASP A 17 -34.33 2.82 -7.77
CA ASP A 17 -35.31 3.02 -8.84
C ASP A 17 -34.78 4.04 -9.87
N ARG A 18 -34.26 5.18 -9.40
CA ARG A 18 -33.66 6.21 -10.27
C ARG A 18 -32.44 5.71 -11.03
N SER A 19 -31.54 4.99 -10.36
CA SER A 19 -30.32 4.47 -11.01
C SER A 19 -30.68 3.49 -12.12
N LEU A 20 -31.63 2.59 -11.86
CA LEU A 20 -32.14 1.65 -12.86
C LEU A 20 -32.85 2.36 -14.02
N GLU A 21 -33.69 3.37 -13.77
CA GLU A 21 -34.32 4.18 -14.82
C GLU A 21 -33.28 4.91 -15.69
N ASN A 22 -32.25 5.50 -15.08
CA ASN A 22 -31.15 6.18 -15.77
C ASN A 22 -30.35 5.23 -16.67
N LEU A 23 -30.27 3.95 -16.30
CA LEU A 23 -29.63 2.88 -17.08
C LEU A 23 -30.54 2.29 -18.17
N GLY A 24 -31.80 2.75 -18.24
CA GLY A 24 -32.77 2.37 -19.26
C GLY A 24 -33.70 1.20 -18.89
N TRP A 25 -33.67 0.76 -17.63
CA TRP A 25 -34.60 -0.24 -17.11
C TRP A 25 -36.00 0.36 -16.90
N LYS A 26 -37.05 -0.45 -17.07
CA LYS A 26 -38.45 0.02 -17.15
C LYS A 26 -39.34 -0.62 -16.09
N PHE A 27 -39.91 0.21 -15.22
CA PHE A 27 -40.81 -0.19 -14.14
C PHE A 27 -42.28 -0.31 -14.54
N LYS A 28 -42.70 0.36 -15.63
CA LYS A 28 -44.08 0.49 -16.08
C LYS A 28 -44.18 0.40 -17.61
N GLY A 29 -45.38 0.13 -18.12
CA GLY A 29 -45.66 0.04 -19.56
C GLY A 29 -45.61 -1.40 -20.10
N LYS A 30 -45.76 -1.56 -21.42
CA LYS A 30 -45.75 -2.87 -22.10
C LYS A 30 -44.37 -3.54 -22.05
N ASP A 31 -43.31 -2.74 -22.02
CA ASP A 31 -41.92 -3.21 -22.00
C ASP A 31 -41.34 -3.25 -20.57
N LYS A 32 -42.20 -3.44 -19.56
CA LYS A 32 -41.79 -3.53 -18.16
C LYS A 32 -40.85 -4.71 -17.98
N ASN A 33 -39.64 -4.43 -17.49
CA ASN A 33 -38.60 -5.43 -17.28
C ASN A 33 -37.97 -5.37 -15.88
N VAL A 34 -38.52 -4.57 -14.97
CA VAL A 34 -38.17 -4.56 -13.53
C VAL A 34 -39.38 -4.98 -12.70
N PHE A 35 -39.19 -5.96 -11.81
CA PHE A 35 -40.23 -6.47 -10.91
C PHE A 35 -39.78 -6.34 -9.45
N PHE A 36 -40.71 -5.94 -8.59
CA PHE A 36 -40.44 -5.60 -7.19
C PHE A 36 -41.04 -6.68 -6.27
N GLU A 37 -40.27 -7.14 -5.28
CA GLU A 37 -40.61 -8.16 -4.24
C GLU A 37 -41.08 -9.53 -4.76
N GLN A 38 -41.44 -9.64 -6.03
CA GLN A 38 -41.96 -10.82 -6.67
C GLN A 38 -41.42 -10.94 -8.09
N PRO A 39 -40.97 -12.14 -8.51
CA PRO A 39 -40.60 -12.39 -9.89
C PRO A 39 -41.85 -12.40 -10.79
N ARG A 40 -41.60 -12.35 -12.10
CA ARG A 40 -42.59 -12.19 -13.17
C ARG A 40 -43.60 -13.33 -13.24
N THR A 41 -43.19 -14.57 -12.99
CA THR A 41 -44.01 -15.78 -13.18
C THR A 41 -44.33 -16.51 -11.87
N GLU A 42 -45.41 -17.29 -11.86
CA GLU A 42 -45.83 -18.05 -10.67
C GLU A 42 -44.88 -19.22 -10.36
N SER A 43 -44.26 -19.82 -11.37
CA SER A 43 -43.26 -20.89 -11.18
C SER A 43 -42.01 -20.39 -10.48
N GLU A 44 -41.54 -19.18 -10.79
CA GLU A 44 -40.46 -18.51 -10.09
C GLU A 44 -40.80 -18.22 -8.62
N ARG A 45 -42.04 -17.80 -8.34
CA ARG A 45 -42.50 -17.59 -6.95
C ARG A 45 -42.47 -18.87 -6.13
N LYS A 46 -42.85 -20.01 -6.73
CA LYS A 46 -42.77 -21.32 -6.07
C LYS A 46 -41.31 -21.72 -5.77
N ARG A 47 -40.37 -21.43 -6.68
CA ARG A 47 -38.92 -21.70 -6.47
C ARG A 47 -38.33 -20.89 -5.31
N LEU A 48 -38.85 -19.70 -5.02
CA LEU A 48 -38.40 -18.87 -3.89
C LEU A 48 -38.93 -19.31 -2.52
N ASN A 49 -39.87 -20.26 -2.45
CA ASN A 49 -40.43 -20.82 -1.21
C ASN A 49 -40.82 -19.76 -0.16
N GLY A 50 -41.54 -18.72 -0.57
CA GLY A 50 -42.02 -17.65 0.30
C GLY A 50 -40.97 -16.58 0.66
N LYS A 51 -39.79 -16.59 0.03
CA LYS A 51 -38.80 -15.51 0.13
C LYS A 51 -38.99 -14.47 -0.99
N HIS A 52 -38.57 -13.24 -0.72
CA HIS A 52 -38.83 -12.09 -1.58
C HIS A 52 -37.54 -11.28 -1.82
N PRO A 53 -36.91 -11.38 -3.00
CA PRO A 53 -35.85 -10.44 -3.39
C PRO A 53 -36.43 -9.04 -3.62
N ASP A 54 -35.68 -7.98 -3.33
CA ASP A 54 -36.17 -6.61 -3.52
C ASP A 54 -36.48 -6.31 -5.00
N TYR A 55 -35.58 -6.67 -5.91
CA TYR A 55 -35.81 -6.53 -7.35
C TYR A 55 -35.37 -7.75 -8.16
N VAL A 56 -36.12 -8.01 -9.23
CA VAL A 56 -35.77 -8.97 -10.29
C VAL A 56 -35.90 -8.28 -11.64
N LEU A 57 -34.80 -8.25 -12.40
CA LEU A 57 -34.73 -7.61 -13.71
C LEU A 57 -34.66 -8.68 -14.80
N TYR A 58 -35.33 -8.41 -15.91
CA TYR A 58 -35.47 -9.30 -17.06
C TYR A 58 -34.90 -8.64 -18.32
N SER A 59 -34.37 -9.43 -19.25
CA SER A 59 -34.08 -8.88 -20.56
C SER A 59 -35.37 -8.61 -21.34
N LYS A 60 -35.39 -7.60 -22.20
CA LYS A 60 -36.49 -7.29 -23.11
C LYS A 60 -36.82 -8.44 -24.05
N ASP A 61 -35.81 -9.23 -24.41
CA ASP A 61 -35.93 -10.32 -25.39
C ASP A 61 -36.03 -11.71 -24.72
N SER A 62 -36.15 -11.79 -23.40
CA SER A 62 -36.17 -13.06 -22.66
C SER A 62 -37.05 -13.03 -21.43
N ASP A 63 -37.79 -14.11 -21.19
CA ASP A 63 -38.60 -14.29 -19.99
C ASP A 63 -37.80 -14.82 -18.79
N LYS A 64 -36.48 -15.02 -18.94
CA LYS A 64 -35.61 -15.48 -17.84
C LYS A 64 -35.10 -14.31 -16.98
N PRO A 65 -35.02 -14.46 -15.65
CA PRO A 65 -34.38 -13.49 -14.77
C PRO A 65 -32.92 -13.26 -15.17
N LEU A 66 -32.52 -12.00 -15.30
CA LEU A 66 -31.16 -11.61 -15.66
C LEU A 66 -30.37 -11.11 -14.45
N ILE A 67 -31.01 -10.31 -13.59
CA ILE A 67 -30.36 -9.73 -12.40
C ILE A 67 -31.31 -9.85 -11.21
N VAL A 68 -30.76 -10.23 -10.05
CA VAL A 68 -31.41 -10.05 -8.74
C VAL A 68 -30.72 -8.93 -7.99
N ILE A 69 -31.49 -8.02 -7.40
CA ILE A 69 -30.96 -6.97 -6.53
C ILE A 69 -31.51 -7.19 -5.13
N GLU A 70 -30.61 -7.27 -4.16
CA GLU A 70 -30.94 -7.23 -2.73
C GLU A 70 -30.42 -5.91 -2.16
N ALA A 71 -31.28 -5.20 -1.43
CA ALA A 71 -30.96 -3.93 -0.84
C ALA A 71 -31.03 -3.99 0.68
N LYS A 72 -30.22 -3.16 1.34
CA LYS A 72 -30.31 -2.91 2.79
C LYS A 72 -30.40 -1.43 3.07
N LYS A 73 -30.74 -1.09 4.30
CA LYS A 73 -30.72 0.30 4.78
C LYS A 73 -29.32 0.88 4.61
N LYS A 74 -29.24 2.19 4.39
CA LYS A 74 -27.98 2.92 4.25
C LYS A 74 -27.04 2.59 5.42
N GLY A 75 -25.80 2.16 5.13
CA GLY A 75 -24.78 1.82 6.13
C GLY A 75 -24.93 0.47 6.84
N THR A 76 -25.77 -0.43 6.31
CA THR A 76 -25.83 -1.84 6.77
C THR A 76 -24.81 -2.69 6.00
N ARG A 77 -24.34 -3.79 6.60
CA ARG A 77 -23.42 -4.73 5.94
C ARG A 77 -23.95 -5.26 4.61
N ILE A 78 -23.22 -4.96 3.54
CA ILE A 78 -23.59 -5.33 2.16
C ILE A 78 -23.32 -6.81 1.89
N ASP A 79 -22.35 -7.44 2.57
CA ASP A 79 -22.02 -8.84 2.35
C ASP A 79 -23.16 -9.79 2.73
N ALA A 80 -23.86 -9.49 3.82
CA ALA A 80 -25.05 -10.24 4.20
C ALA A 80 -26.17 -10.11 3.15
N ALA A 81 -26.31 -8.92 2.54
CA ALA A 81 -27.23 -8.69 1.44
C ALA A 81 -26.81 -9.45 0.17
N LEU A 82 -25.50 -9.51 -0.10
CA LEU A 82 -24.95 -10.25 -1.23
C LEU A 82 -25.17 -11.75 -1.07
N GLU A 83 -24.90 -12.32 0.10
CA GLU A 83 -25.16 -13.73 0.40
C GLU A 83 -26.65 -14.09 0.23
N GLN A 84 -27.53 -13.23 0.74
CA GLN A 84 -28.98 -13.39 0.59
C GLN A 84 -29.40 -13.31 -0.89
N GLY A 85 -28.91 -12.30 -1.61
CA GLY A 85 -29.14 -12.10 -3.05
C GLY A 85 -28.62 -13.27 -3.90
N ILE A 86 -27.46 -13.84 -3.56
CA ILE A 86 -26.91 -15.06 -4.20
C ILE A 86 -27.86 -16.25 -3.98
N GLY A 87 -28.44 -16.38 -2.79
CA GLY A 87 -29.46 -17.38 -2.51
C GLY A 87 -30.68 -17.26 -3.43
N TYR A 88 -31.19 -16.04 -3.60
CA TYR A 88 -32.32 -15.76 -4.49
C TYR A 88 -32.00 -15.99 -5.96
N ALA A 89 -30.86 -15.49 -6.42
CA ALA A 89 -30.43 -15.66 -7.81
C ALA A 89 -30.19 -17.12 -8.17
N ARG A 90 -29.61 -17.94 -7.27
CA ARG A 90 -29.48 -19.39 -7.49
C ARG A 90 -30.84 -20.09 -7.58
N ALA A 91 -31.82 -19.70 -6.76
CA ALA A 91 -33.17 -20.26 -6.83
C ALA A 91 -33.93 -19.86 -8.11
N LEU A 92 -33.66 -18.65 -8.62
CA LEU A 92 -34.29 -18.11 -9.83
C LEU A 92 -33.53 -18.41 -11.12
N GLU A 93 -32.32 -18.99 -11.02
CA GLU A 93 -31.36 -19.14 -12.11
C GLU A 93 -30.92 -17.82 -12.74
N ALA A 94 -30.89 -16.74 -11.95
CA ALA A 94 -30.36 -15.46 -12.37
C ALA A 94 -28.81 -15.47 -12.34
N PRO A 95 -28.14 -15.04 -13.41
CA PRO A 95 -26.68 -15.09 -13.53
C PRO A 95 -25.97 -14.01 -12.72
N LEU A 96 -26.61 -12.86 -12.49
CA LEU A 96 -26.03 -11.72 -11.79
C LEU A 96 -26.82 -11.36 -10.53
N VAL A 97 -26.09 -10.97 -9.49
CA VAL A 97 -26.61 -10.44 -8.23
C VAL A 97 -25.97 -9.08 -8.02
N PHE A 98 -26.77 -8.10 -7.59
CA PHE A 98 -26.24 -6.88 -6.99
C PHE A 98 -26.75 -6.74 -5.56
N ALA A 99 -25.86 -6.38 -4.66
CA ALA A 99 -26.19 -6.03 -3.29
C ALA A 99 -25.88 -4.56 -3.07
N THR A 100 -26.82 -3.77 -2.56
CA THR A 100 -26.62 -2.33 -2.41
C THR A 100 -27.25 -1.75 -1.15
N ASP A 101 -26.72 -0.62 -0.69
CA ASP A 101 -27.37 0.24 0.31
C ASP A 101 -27.83 1.60 -0.26
N GLY A 102 -27.78 1.73 -1.59
CA GLY A 102 -28.08 2.95 -2.35
C GLY A 102 -26.87 3.85 -2.61
N VAL A 103 -25.71 3.62 -1.97
CA VAL A 103 -24.46 4.36 -2.25
C VAL A 103 -23.35 3.41 -2.67
N PHE A 104 -23.25 2.26 -2.02
CA PHE A 104 -22.30 1.20 -2.35
C PHE A 104 -23.05 0.06 -3.01
N CYS A 105 -22.37 -0.61 -3.92
CA CYS A 105 -22.92 -1.75 -4.61
C CYS A 105 -21.83 -2.80 -4.80
N LYS A 106 -22.18 -4.07 -4.57
CA LYS A 106 -21.33 -5.23 -4.85
C LYS A 106 -22.05 -6.11 -5.87
N ALA A 107 -21.32 -6.60 -6.86
CA ALA A 107 -21.86 -7.53 -7.84
C ALA A 107 -21.31 -8.94 -7.63
N PHE A 108 -22.11 -9.95 -7.96
CA PHE A 108 -21.67 -11.34 -7.97
C PHE A 108 -22.25 -12.10 -9.16
N HIS A 109 -21.42 -12.90 -9.81
CA HIS A 109 -21.82 -13.77 -10.90
C HIS A 109 -22.04 -15.20 -10.37
N THR A 110 -23.28 -15.67 -10.37
CA THR A 110 -23.68 -16.94 -9.72
C THR A 110 -23.08 -18.17 -10.40
N VAL A 111 -23.01 -18.17 -11.73
CA VAL A 111 -22.43 -19.28 -12.53
C VAL A 111 -20.90 -19.36 -12.37
N ALA A 112 -20.20 -18.23 -12.48
CA ALA A 112 -18.74 -18.15 -12.33
C ALA A 112 -18.26 -18.24 -10.88
N ASN A 113 -19.19 -18.06 -9.92
CA ASN A 113 -18.94 -18.02 -8.49
C ASN A 113 -17.85 -17.00 -8.09
N ARG A 114 -17.87 -15.81 -8.71
CA ARG A 114 -16.94 -14.70 -8.47
C ARG A 114 -17.59 -13.35 -8.80
N ALA A 115 -16.99 -12.24 -8.39
CA ALA A 115 -17.42 -10.91 -8.83
C ALA A 115 -17.26 -10.78 -10.36
N PRO A 116 -18.25 -10.21 -11.08
CA PRO A 116 -18.09 -9.90 -12.50
C PRO A 116 -17.06 -8.79 -12.66
N ILE A 117 -16.23 -8.90 -13.71
CA ILE A 117 -15.12 -7.96 -13.97
C ILE A 117 -15.46 -7.09 -15.18
N LEU A 118 -15.33 -5.78 -15.05
CA LEU A 118 -15.43 -4.79 -16.11
C LEU A 118 -14.10 -4.07 -16.27
N ASN A 119 -13.44 -4.21 -17.43
CA ASN A 119 -12.16 -3.54 -17.72
C ASN A 119 -11.06 -3.77 -16.66
N GLY A 120 -11.05 -4.95 -16.00
CA GLY A 120 -10.09 -5.29 -14.94
C GLY A 120 -10.46 -4.80 -13.53
N GLU A 121 -11.61 -4.15 -13.36
CA GLU A 121 -12.19 -3.80 -12.06
C GLU A 121 -13.43 -4.66 -11.76
N GLU A 122 -13.66 -4.95 -10.48
CA GLU A 122 -14.90 -5.60 -10.08
C GLU A 122 -16.06 -4.63 -10.30
N VAL A 123 -17.18 -5.12 -10.82
CA VAL A 123 -18.36 -4.28 -10.99
C VAL A 123 -18.92 -3.94 -9.62
N ASP A 124 -18.95 -2.65 -9.29
CA ASP A 124 -19.43 -2.11 -8.03
C ASP A 124 -20.55 -1.08 -8.22
N GLU A 125 -21.21 -1.09 -9.38
CA GLU A 125 -22.35 -0.24 -9.73
C GLU A 125 -23.37 -0.99 -10.61
N PHE A 126 -24.60 -0.50 -10.68
CA PHE A 126 -25.62 -1.09 -11.57
C PHE A 126 -25.26 -0.89 -13.04
N ILE A 127 -25.60 -1.89 -13.86
CA ILE A 127 -25.26 -1.91 -15.28
C ILE A 127 -26.50 -1.86 -16.18
N ARG A 128 -26.32 -1.37 -17.40
CA ARG A 128 -27.36 -1.42 -18.44
C ARG A 128 -27.58 -2.84 -18.91
N GLU A 129 -28.78 -3.11 -19.42
CA GLU A 129 -29.17 -4.42 -19.96
C GLU A 129 -28.16 -4.98 -20.99
N ALA A 130 -27.72 -4.14 -21.93
CA ALA A 130 -26.76 -4.56 -22.96
C ALA A 130 -25.44 -5.08 -22.37
N LEU A 131 -24.99 -4.50 -21.27
CA LEU A 131 -23.78 -4.94 -20.58
C LEU A 131 -24.03 -6.21 -19.75
N ALA A 132 -25.18 -6.28 -19.06
CA ALA A 132 -25.59 -7.48 -18.32
C ALA A 132 -25.69 -8.72 -19.22
N LEU A 133 -26.22 -8.56 -20.44
CA LEU A 133 -26.30 -9.63 -21.44
C LEU A 133 -24.92 -10.14 -21.88
N ARG A 134 -23.89 -9.29 -21.91
CA ARG A 134 -22.51 -9.71 -22.24
C ARG A 134 -21.91 -10.59 -21.15
N TYR A 135 -22.34 -10.44 -19.90
CA TYR A 135 -21.88 -11.29 -18.81
C TYR A 135 -22.39 -12.73 -18.90
N LEU A 136 -23.45 -12.98 -19.67
CA LEU A 136 -23.97 -14.33 -19.90
C LEU A 136 -22.99 -15.23 -20.66
N SER A 137 -22.17 -14.63 -21.54
CA SER A 137 -21.20 -15.35 -22.37
C SER A 137 -19.76 -15.24 -21.87
N SER A 138 -19.43 -14.18 -21.13
CA SER A 138 -18.12 -14.00 -20.52
C SER A 138 -18.24 -13.36 -19.14
N TYR A 139 -17.61 -13.95 -18.13
CA TYR A 139 -17.64 -13.42 -16.75
C TYR A 139 -16.75 -12.18 -16.56
N GLU A 140 -15.96 -11.86 -17.58
CA GLU A 140 -15.17 -10.65 -17.68
C GLU A 140 -15.52 -9.95 -19.00
N VAL A 141 -16.11 -8.77 -18.89
CA VAL A 141 -16.53 -7.99 -20.05
C VAL A 141 -15.62 -6.80 -20.16
N ASN A 142 -14.92 -6.69 -21.28
CA ASN A 142 -14.31 -5.43 -21.66
C ASN A 142 -15.35 -4.66 -22.47
N THR A 143 -15.88 -3.55 -21.95
CA THR A 143 -16.82 -2.68 -22.70
C THR A 143 -16.17 -2.12 -23.95
N VAL A 144 -14.84 -2.03 -23.90
CA VAL A 144 -13.94 -1.83 -25.01
C VAL A 144 -14.02 -3.04 -25.96
N SER A 145 -14.69 -2.88 -27.10
CA SER A 145 -14.74 -3.89 -28.17
C SER A 145 -13.32 -4.39 -28.54
N PRO A 146 -13.13 -5.64 -28.99
CA PRO A 146 -11.84 -6.12 -29.49
C PRO A 146 -11.23 -5.20 -30.58
N LYS A 147 -12.06 -4.44 -31.31
CA LYS A 147 -11.59 -3.37 -32.21
C LYS A 147 -11.02 -2.15 -31.48
N VAL A 148 -11.56 -1.78 -30.32
CA VAL A 148 -11.14 -0.62 -29.50
C VAL A 148 -9.94 -0.95 -28.60
N GLN A 149 -9.62 -2.25 -28.40
CA GLN A 149 -8.36 -2.65 -27.78
C GLN A 149 -7.14 -2.30 -28.66
N TYR A 150 -7.34 -2.19 -29.98
CA TYR A 150 -6.37 -1.59 -30.89
C TYR A 150 -6.28 -0.07 -30.67
N ASP A 151 -7.40 0.65 -30.51
CA ASP A 151 -7.40 2.12 -30.35
C ASP A 151 -6.85 2.62 -29.01
N ARG A 152 -7.00 1.93 -27.86
CA ARG A 152 -6.41 2.39 -26.59
C ARG A 152 -4.88 2.31 -26.60
N ARG A 153 -4.33 1.20 -27.10
CA ARG A 153 -2.87 1.06 -27.27
C ARG A 153 -2.37 2.04 -28.31
N GLU A 154 -3.14 2.27 -29.37
CA GLU A 154 -2.83 3.24 -30.40
C GLU A 154 -2.87 4.68 -29.88
N LEU A 155 -3.87 5.07 -29.09
CA LEU A 155 -3.94 6.35 -28.38
C LEU A 155 -2.73 6.52 -27.47
N ILE A 156 -2.41 5.52 -26.65
CA ILE A 156 -1.21 5.55 -25.79
C ILE A 156 0.07 5.67 -26.62
N ARG A 157 0.16 4.97 -27.75
CA ARG A 157 1.29 5.02 -28.68
C ARG A 157 1.42 6.40 -29.33
N ILE A 158 0.32 6.95 -29.85
CA ILE A 158 0.25 8.30 -30.44
C ILE A 158 0.64 9.34 -29.40
N PHE A 159 0.19 9.17 -28.17
CA PHE A 159 0.50 10.05 -27.06
C PHE A 159 1.98 9.98 -26.67
N ASP A 160 2.58 8.78 -26.60
CA ASP A 160 4.01 8.62 -26.33
C ASP A 160 4.88 9.15 -27.49
N GLU A 161 4.46 8.92 -28.74
CA GLU A 161 5.09 9.48 -29.94
C GLU A 161 5.06 11.01 -29.95
N ALA A 162 3.88 11.61 -29.74
CA ALA A 162 3.73 13.06 -29.64
C ALA A 162 4.57 13.64 -28.50
N ASN A 163 4.58 12.99 -27.33
CA ASN A 163 5.40 13.40 -26.19
C ASN A 163 6.91 13.32 -26.48
N ASN A 164 7.36 12.32 -27.24
CA ASN A 164 8.75 12.17 -27.67
C ASN A 164 9.13 13.21 -28.75
N MET A 165 8.23 13.53 -29.67
CA MET A 165 8.42 14.57 -30.70
C MET A 165 8.56 15.96 -30.06
N LEU A 166 7.62 16.34 -29.18
CA LEU A 166 7.68 17.60 -28.42
C LEU A 166 8.96 17.68 -27.56
N ARG A 167 9.45 16.54 -27.04
CA ARG A 167 10.73 16.49 -26.30
C ARG A 167 11.94 16.76 -27.21
N GLY A 168 11.94 16.18 -28.42
CA GLY A 168 13.00 16.34 -29.41
C GLY A 168 13.15 17.80 -29.87
N GLU A 169 12.06 18.56 -29.84
CA GLU A 169 11.99 19.98 -30.21
C GLU A 169 12.59 20.94 -29.15
N GLY A 170 12.84 20.45 -27.94
CA GLY A 170 13.42 21.26 -26.86
C GLY A 170 12.46 21.64 -25.73
N LEU A 171 11.19 21.22 -25.78
CA LEU A 171 10.28 21.27 -24.63
C LEU A 171 10.69 20.17 -23.63
N ARG A 172 11.62 20.49 -22.73
CA ARG A 172 12.20 19.49 -21.81
C ARG A 172 11.35 19.22 -20.58
N ALA A 173 10.50 20.17 -20.17
CA ALA A 173 9.60 20.00 -19.03
C ALA A 173 8.40 19.09 -19.39
N GLY A 174 8.03 18.19 -18.48
CA GLY A 174 6.90 17.26 -18.69
C GLY A 174 5.54 17.96 -18.77
N ILE A 175 5.30 18.97 -17.92
CA ILE A 175 4.04 19.70 -17.88
C ILE A 175 3.83 20.60 -19.11
N GLU A 176 4.89 21.20 -19.63
CA GLU A 176 4.82 22.06 -20.82
C GLU A 176 4.45 21.22 -22.04
N ARG A 177 5.14 20.09 -22.26
CA ARG A 177 4.80 19.14 -23.32
C ARG A 177 3.37 18.63 -23.21
N PHE A 178 2.94 18.29 -22.00
CA PHE A 178 1.58 17.85 -21.74
C PHE A 178 0.56 18.95 -22.10
N GLY A 179 0.81 20.19 -21.68
CA GLY A 179 -0.07 21.32 -21.98
C GLY A 179 -0.22 21.58 -23.47
N GLU A 180 0.87 21.52 -24.24
CA GLU A 180 0.85 21.68 -25.70
C GLU A 180 0.04 20.57 -26.38
N PHE A 181 0.29 19.32 -25.99
CA PHE A 181 -0.46 18.17 -26.54
C PHE A 181 -1.94 18.24 -26.17
N ALA A 182 -2.25 18.58 -24.92
CA ALA A 182 -3.63 18.75 -24.45
C ALA A 182 -4.36 19.78 -25.29
N ASN A 183 -3.79 20.97 -25.53
CA ASN A 183 -4.44 22.00 -26.34
C ASN A 183 -4.86 21.48 -27.73
N ILE A 184 -4.00 20.70 -28.40
CA ILE A 184 -4.30 20.11 -29.71
C ILE A 184 -5.37 19.02 -29.62
N LEU A 185 -5.28 18.13 -28.61
CA LEU A 185 -6.27 17.08 -28.38
C LEU A 185 -7.66 17.65 -28.07
N PHE A 186 -7.71 18.72 -27.27
CA PHE A 186 -8.94 19.41 -26.92
C PHE A 186 -9.60 20.07 -28.12
N LEU A 187 -8.80 20.69 -28.99
CA LEU A 187 -9.29 21.25 -30.25
C LEU A 187 -10.01 20.19 -31.11
N LYS A 188 -9.44 18.99 -31.23
CA LYS A 188 -10.08 17.85 -31.92
C LYS A 188 -11.39 17.46 -31.24
N LEU A 189 -11.36 17.23 -29.92
CA LEU A 189 -12.53 16.81 -29.14
C LEU A 189 -13.69 17.81 -29.21
N ILE A 190 -13.41 19.11 -29.08
CA ILE A 190 -14.42 20.16 -29.19
C ILE A 190 -14.99 20.18 -30.60
N SER A 191 -14.13 20.14 -31.64
CA SER A 191 -14.60 20.15 -33.03
C SER A 191 -15.55 19.00 -33.33
N GLU A 192 -15.23 17.78 -32.88
CA GLU A 192 -16.09 16.61 -33.07
C GLU A 192 -17.40 16.72 -32.28
N SER A 193 -17.34 17.19 -31.03
CA SER A 193 -18.52 17.38 -30.18
C SER A 193 -19.48 18.41 -30.80
N GLU A 194 -18.96 19.53 -31.30
CA GLU A 194 -19.77 20.56 -31.94
C GLU A 194 -20.34 20.10 -33.29
N GLN A 195 -19.61 19.27 -34.04
CA GLN A 195 -20.13 18.64 -35.25
C GLN A 195 -21.33 17.74 -34.94
N ILE A 196 -21.25 16.89 -33.91
CA ILE A 196 -22.37 16.03 -33.48
C ILE A 196 -23.58 16.87 -33.06
N LYS A 197 -23.37 17.96 -32.34
CA LYS A 197 -24.45 18.89 -31.95
C LYS A 197 -25.16 19.44 -33.20
N ARG A 198 -24.42 19.91 -34.19
CA ARG A 198 -24.99 20.41 -35.45
C ARG A 198 -25.74 19.33 -36.21
N GLU A 199 -25.16 18.13 -36.35
CA GLU A 199 -25.79 16.97 -37.00
C GLU A 199 -27.07 16.53 -36.28
N SER A 200 -27.13 16.73 -34.96
CA SER A 200 -28.31 16.48 -34.12
C SER A 200 -29.32 17.64 -34.11
N GLY A 201 -29.11 18.70 -34.89
CA GLY A 201 -29.99 19.87 -34.98
C GLY A 201 -29.90 20.85 -33.80
N ILE A 202 -28.87 20.74 -32.95
CA ILE A 202 -28.60 21.66 -31.84
C ILE A 202 -27.83 22.87 -32.40
N ASN A 203 -28.34 24.08 -32.20
CA ASN A 203 -27.65 25.31 -32.59
C ASN A 203 -26.38 25.53 -31.75
N THR A 204 -25.27 25.85 -32.41
CA THR A 204 -23.96 26.05 -31.78
C THR A 204 -23.40 27.43 -32.12
N ASN A 205 -22.80 28.14 -31.15
CA ASN A 205 -22.04 29.37 -31.41
C ASN A 205 -20.60 29.07 -31.90
N PHE A 206 -20.23 27.80 -32.04
CA PHE A 206 -18.94 27.39 -32.56
C PHE A 206 -18.85 27.65 -34.06
N GLU A 207 -17.91 28.50 -34.49
CA GLU A 207 -17.70 28.83 -35.90
C GLU A 207 -17.05 27.68 -36.67
N ASN A 208 -17.50 27.44 -37.91
CA ASN A 208 -16.93 26.36 -38.73
C ASN A 208 -15.45 26.56 -39.06
N ALA A 209 -14.98 27.82 -39.11
CA ALA A 209 -13.58 28.15 -39.33
C ALA A 209 -12.64 27.60 -38.23
N CYS A 210 -13.17 27.36 -37.03
CA CYS A 210 -12.46 26.77 -35.90
C CYS A 210 -12.49 25.24 -35.89
N SER A 211 -13.17 24.60 -36.85
CA SER A 211 -13.24 23.13 -36.93
C SER A 211 -11.89 22.51 -37.27
N TRP A 212 -11.69 21.28 -36.80
CA TRP A 212 -10.50 20.47 -37.06
C TRP A 212 -10.19 20.37 -38.56
N ASP A 213 -11.21 20.08 -39.37
CA ASP A 213 -11.08 19.96 -40.83
C ASP A 213 -10.67 21.28 -41.48
N SER A 214 -11.21 22.40 -41.00
CA SER A 214 -10.84 23.73 -41.52
C SER A 214 -9.38 24.05 -41.20
N ILE A 215 -8.92 23.76 -39.99
CA ILE A 215 -7.54 24.02 -39.54
C ILE A 215 -6.54 23.15 -40.29
N LYS A 216 -6.88 21.88 -40.55
CA LYS A 216 -6.03 20.94 -41.29
C LYS A 216 -5.74 21.41 -42.72
N ASN A 217 -6.71 22.08 -43.35
CA ASN A 217 -6.60 22.62 -44.71
C ASN A 217 -5.76 23.91 -44.80
N ILE A 218 -5.37 24.50 -43.67
CA ILE A 218 -4.52 25.69 -43.64
C ILE A 218 -3.06 25.30 -43.97
N PRO A 219 -2.36 26.08 -44.80
CA PRO A 219 -0.94 25.86 -45.10
C PRO A 219 -0.11 25.68 -43.83
N ILE A 220 0.77 24.68 -43.85
CA ILE A 220 1.60 24.28 -42.68
C ILE A 220 2.39 25.48 -42.13
N SER A 221 2.88 26.37 -43.00
CA SER A 221 3.66 27.56 -42.64
C SER A 221 2.87 28.60 -41.83
N THR A 222 1.54 28.66 -41.95
CA THR A 222 0.69 29.66 -41.28
C THR A 222 -0.27 29.04 -40.26
N ARG A 223 -0.30 27.71 -40.15
CA ARG A 223 -1.25 26.97 -39.31
C ARG A 223 -1.14 27.30 -37.82
N ILE A 224 0.08 27.38 -37.29
CA ILE A 224 0.31 27.73 -35.88
C ILE A 224 -0.20 29.14 -35.58
N GLU A 225 0.09 30.09 -36.47
CA GLU A 225 -0.36 31.48 -36.32
C GLU A 225 -1.89 31.57 -36.34
N TYR A 226 -2.55 30.83 -37.23
CA TYR A 226 -4.01 30.79 -37.29
C TYR A 226 -4.64 30.17 -36.03
N ILE A 227 -4.08 29.07 -35.53
CA ILE A 227 -4.55 28.46 -34.27
C ILE A 227 -4.44 29.48 -33.13
N ASN A 228 -3.28 30.12 -33.00
CA ASN A 228 -3.01 31.03 -31.89
C ASN A 228 -3.83 32.33 -31.94
N LYS A 229 -3.97 32.96 -33.12
CA LYS A 229 -4.60 34.28 -33.28
C LYS A 229 -6.07 34.25 -33.69
N THR A 230 -6.64 33.08 -33.93
CA THR A 230 -8.04 32.99 -34.39
C THR A 230 -8.78 31.89 -33.67
N VAL A 231 -8.26 30.66 -33.69
CA VAL A 231 -8.99 29.51 -33.11
C VAL A 231 -9.04 29.62 -31.59
N TYR A 232 -7.89 29.83 -30.93
CA TYR A 232 -7.82 29.85 -29.48
C TYR A 232 -8.47 31.08 -28.86
N GLU A 233 -8.37 32.26 -29.49
CA GLU A 233 -9.11 33.45 -29.03
C GLU A 233 -10.62 33.18 -29.04
N LYS A 234 -11.16 32.64 -30.14
CA LYS A 234 -12.59 32.33 -30.24
C LYS A 234 -13.04 31.22 -29.29
N LEU A 235 -12.21 30.21 -29.05
CA LEU A 235 -12.50 29.15 -28.09
C LEU A 235 -12.49 29.68 -26.65
N ASN A 236 -11.53 30.53 -26.32
CA ASN A 236 -11.45 31.21 -25.03
C ASN A 236 -12.69 32.09 -24.80
N ASP A 237 -13.15 32.83 -25.81
CA ASP A 237 -14.38 33.62 -25.73
C ASP A 237 -15.63 32.73 -25.59
N LEU A 238 -15.73 31.64 -26.36
CA LEU A 238 -16.87 30.73 -26.33
C LEU A 238 -17.10 30.08 -24.96
N TYR A 239 -16.02 29.77 -24.25
CA TYR A 239 -16.05 29.11 -22.94
C TYR A 239 -15.74 30.07 -21.77
N GLU A 240 -15.66 31.38 -22.03
CA GLU A 240 -15.30 32.42 -21.05
C GLU A 240 -14.07 32.02 -20.22
N THR A 241 -12.99 31.69 -20.91
CA THR A 241 -11.80 31.08 -20.30
C THR A 241 -10.50 31.53 -20.94
N ASP A 242 -9.37 31.29 -20.26
CA ASP A 242 -8.00 31.50 -20.74
C ASP A 242 -7.21 30.17 -20.86
N ILE A 243 -7.94 29.06 -21.02
CA ILE A 243 -7.36 27.70 -21.04
C ILE A 243 -6.44 27.51 -22.24
N PHE A 244 -6.87 28.00 -23.41
CA PHE A 244 -6.15 27.80 -24.66
C PHE A 244 -5.06 28.87 -24.80
N THR A 245 -3.83 28.50 -24.45
CA THR A 245 -2.66 29.38 -24.61
C THR A 245 -1.97 29.16 -25.96
N PRO A 246 -1.31 30.19 -26.53
CA PRO A 246 -0.60 30.06 -27.80
C PRO A 246 0.40 28.90 -27.81
N LEU A 247 0.33 28.07 -28.85
CA LEU A 247 1.24 26.95 -29.06
C LEU A 247 2.69 27.43 -29.09
N GLN A 248 3.55 26.74 -28.35
CA GLN A 248 4.99 27.00 -28.25
C GLN A 248 5.84 26.15 -29.22
N ILE A 249 5.18 25.29 -30.00
CA ILE A 249 5.77 24.51 -31.08
C ILE A 249 6.39 25.47 -32.12
N ARG A 250 7.69 25.32 -32.39
CA ARG A 250 8.47 26.10 -33.37
C ARG A 250 8.52 25.40 -34.72
N ASP A 251 8.59 24.07 -34.74
CA ASP A 251 8.64 23.27 -35.95
C ASP A 251 7.22 22.96 -36.43
N THR A 252 6.82 23.62 -37.53
CA THR A 252 5.50 23.42 -38.14
C THR A 252 5.25 21.99 -38.62
N SER A 253 6.32 21.20 -38.87
CA SER A 253 6.19 19.78 -39.24
C SER A 253 5.75 18.91 -38.07
N ILE A 254 6.15 19.24 -36.84
CA ILE A 254 5.77 18.52 -35.62
C ILE A 254 4.27 18.68 -35.35
N LEU A 255 3.74 19.91 -35.43
CA LEU A 255 2.30 20.13 -35.29
C LEU A 255 1.52 19.33 -36.34
N LYS A 256 1.98 19.34 -37.60
CA LYS A 256 1.35 18.57 -38.67
C LYS A 256 1.33 17.08 -38.34
N GLU A 257 2.45 16.50 -37.92
CA GLU A 257 2.54 15.08 -37.63
C GLU A 257 1.69 14.67 -36.42
N ILE A 258 1.61 15.52 -35.37
CA ILE A 258 0.70 15.29 -34.24
C ILE A 258 -0.76 15.31 -34.73
N MET A 259 -1.14 16.31 -35.53
CA MET A 259 -2.50 16.38 -36.08
C MET A 259 -2.82 15.20 -36.99
N ASP A 260 -1.91 14.79 -37.88
CA ASP A 260 -2.11 13.65 -38.79
C ASP A 260 -2.30 12.33 -38.05
N LYS A 261 -1.65 12.17 -36.88
CA LYS A 261 -1.84 11.00 -36.01
C LYS A 261 -3.18 11.02 -35.26
N LEU A 262 -3.66 12.20 -34.85
CA LEU A 262 -4.94 12.36 -34.15
C LEU A 262 -6.15 12.34 -35.09
N ASP A 263 -5.97 12.75 -36.34
CA ASP A 263 -7.01 12.86 -37.36
C ASP A 263 -7.86 11.59 -37.59
N PRO A 264 -7.28 10.38 -37.75
CA PRO A 264 -8.06 9.17 -37.99
C PRO A 264 -8.82 8.68 -36.75
N LEU A 265 -8.58 9.28 -35.58
CA LEU A 265 -9.26 8.91 -34.35
C LEU A 265 -10.61 9.64 -34.29
N THR A 266 -11.70 8.89 -34.19
CA THR A 266 -13.00 9.43 -33.78
C THR A 266 -13.07 9.37 -32.27
N LEU A 267 -12.78 10.48 -31.62
CA LEU A 267 -12.67 10.49 -30.17
C LEU A 267 -14.05 10.60 -29.53
N THR A 268 -15.05 11.21 -30.15
CA THR A 268 -16.41 11.38 -29.60
C THR A 268 -17.22 10.11 -29.37
N ASP A 269 -17.05 9.06 -30.17
CA ASP A 269 -17.74 7.76 -30.01
C ASP A 269 -17.20 6.91 -28.84
N VAL A 270 -16.09 7.36 -28.25
CA VAL A 270 -15.51 6.75 -27.05
C VAL A 270 -16.31 7.21 -25.83
N ASP A 271 -16.66 6.27 -24.94
CA ASP A 271 -17.36 6.57 -23.69
C ASP A 271 -16.64 7.69 -22.90
N SER A 272 -17.38 8.62 -22.28
CA SER A 272 -16.81 9.70 -21.46
C SER A 272 -15.85 9.19 -20.39
N ASP A 273 -16.10 7.97 -19.87
CA ASP A 273 -15.25 7.33 -18.89
C ASP A 273 -13.97 6.79 -19.52
N VAL A 274 -14.04 6.23 -20.72
CA VAL A 274 -12.85 5.75 -21.47
C VAL A 274 -11.97 6.92 -21.92
N LYS A 275 -12.55 8.06 -22.30
CA LYS A 275 -11.81 9.31 -22.60
C LYS A 275 -11.08 9.84 -21.37
N GLY A 276 -11.80 9.94 -20.25
CA GLY A 276 -11.23 10.37 -18.97
C GLY A 276 -10.09 9.45 -18.52
N ASP A 277 -10.28 8.13 -18.60
CA ASP A 277 -9.27 7.15 -18.21
C ASP A 277 -8.03 7.16 -19.12
N ALA A 278 -8.20 7.40 -20.42
CA ALA A 278 -7.08 7.56 -21.35
C ALA A 278 -6.27 8.82 -21.06
N PHE A 279 -6.95 9.93 -20.75
CA PHE A 279 -6.32 11.18 -20.38
C PHE A 279 -5.59 11.08 -19.04
N GLU A 280 -6.19 10.44 -18.06
CA GLU A 280 -5.59 10.14 -16.75
C GLU A 280 -4.40 9.19 -16.84
N TYR A 281 -4.50 8.17 -17.69
CA TYR A 281 -3.37 7.29 -17.99
C TYR A 281 -2.20 8.09 -18.58
N PHE A 282 -2.48 9.04 -19.49
CA PHE A 282 -1.46 9.90 -20.06
C PHE A 282 -0.85 10.86 -19.05
N LEU A 283 -1.66 11.47 -18.17
CA LEU A 283 -1.19 12.25 -17.03
C LEU A 283 -0.23 11.44 -16.16
N LYS A 284 -0.58 10.18 -15.86
CA LYS A 284 0.26 9.27 -15.09
C LYS A 284 1.56 8.90 -15.82
N ALA A 285 1.51 8.67 -17.13
CA ALA A 285 2.69 8.34 -17.94
C ALA A 285 3.66 9.53 -18.07
N SER A 286 3.12 10.73 -18.28
CA SER A 286 3.88 11.99 -18.45
C SER A 286 4.51 12.50 -17.15
N THR A 287 3.99 12.08 -16.00
CA THR A 287 4.51 12.43 -14.64
C THR A 287 5.48 11.40 -14.06
N SER A 288 5.65 10.24 -14.71
CA SER A 288 6.49 9.14 -14.22
C SER A 288 8.00 9.34 -14.42
N THR A 289 8.42 10.36 -15.19
CA THR A 289 9.84 10.74 -15.33
C THR A 289 10.24 11.72 -14.24
N LYS A 290 11.23 11.33 -13.41
CA LYS A 290 11.82 12.12 -12.31
C LYS A 290 11.89 13.63 -12.63
N ASN A 291 10.99 14.41 -12.04
CA ASN A 291 11.16 15.75 -11.47
C ASN A 291 9.79 16.35 -11.09
N ASP A 292 9.72 16.90 -9.87
CA ASP A 292 8.78 17.87 -9.25
C ASP A 292 7.25 17.72 -9.31
N LEU A 293 6.67 16.88 -10.17
CA LEU A 293 5.20 16.87 -10.38
C LEU A 293 4.44 15.72 -9.73
N GLY A 294 5.13 14.75 -9.13
CA GLY A 294 4.46 13.68 -8.39
C GLY A 294 3.66 14.20 -7.18
N GLU A 295 4.01 15.37 -6.66
CA GLU A 295 3.44 15.91 -5.42
C GLU A 295 1.92 16.15 -5.44
N TYR A 296 1.27 16.10 -6.62
CA TYR A 296 -0.12 16.52 -6.84
C TYR A 296 -1.10 15.41 -7.27
N PHE A 297 -0.68 14.14 -7.32
CA PHE A 297 -1.56 13.04 -7.76
C PHE A 297 -2.08 12.18 -6.60
N THR A 298 -3.41 12.03 -6.54
CA THR A 298 -4.09 11.12 -5.59
C THR A 298 -4.51 9.84 -6.30
N PRO A 299 -4.16 8.63 -5.80
CA PRO A 299 -4.60 7.38 -6.40
C PRO A 299 -6.13 7.27 -6.49
N ARG A 300 -6.64 6.76 -7.62
CA ARG A 300 -8.08 6.78 -7.95
C ARG A 300 -8.93 6.01 -6.95
N HIS A 301 -8.46 4.87 -6.44
CA HIS A 301 -9.18 4.11 -5.41
C HIS A 301 -9.31 4.90 -4.10
N ILE A 302 -8.32 5.72 -3.75
CA ILE A 302 -8.39 6.62 -2.59
C ILE A 302 -9.39 7.76 -2.85
N VAL A 303 -9.37 8.34 -4.05
CA VAL A 303 -10.36 9.36 -4.49
C VAL A 303 -11.78 8.82 -4.38
N LYS A 304 -12.06 7.65 -4.97
CA LYS A 304 -13.36 6.96 -4.91
C LYS A 304 -13.79 6.74 -3.45
N THR A 305 -12.89 6.21 -2.61
CA THR A 305 -13.18 5.95 -1.19
C THR A 305 -13.60 7.24 -0.46
N MET A 306 -12.87 8.34 -0.65
CA MET A 306 -13.16 9.61 0.02
C MET A 306 -14.44 10.27 -0.50
N VAL A 307 -14.71 10.24 -1.81
CA VAL A 307 -15.96 10.77 -2.38
C VAL A 307 -17.15 9.98 -1.85
N ARG A 308 -17.05 8.65 -1.78
CA ARG A 308 -18.11 7.81 -1.20
C ARG A 308 -18.28 8.02 0.31
N LEU A 309 -17.19 8.35 1.02
CA LEU A 309 -17.22 8.68 2.44
C LEU A 309 -17.99 9.98 2.71
N VAL A 310 -17.75 11.03 1.92
CA VAL A 310 -18.52 12.28 2.04
C VAL A 310 -19.88 12.18 1.36
N ASN A 311 -20.06 11.29 0.38
CA ASN A 311 -21.32 11.03 -0.33
C ASN A 311 -22.05 12.31 -0.77
N PRO A 312 -21.51 13.09 -1.72
CA PRO A 312 -22.10 14.36 -2.13
C PRO A 312 -23.45 14.16 -2.84
N GLN A 313 -24.37 15.11 -2.70
CA GLN A 313 -25.71 15.10 -3.29
C GLN A 313 -25.93 16.31 -4.19
N ILE A 314 -26.88 16.21 -5.13
CA ILE A 314 -27.29 17.36 -5.94
C ILE A 314 -27.87 18.46 -5.04
N GLY A 315 -27.50 19.72 -5.30
CA GLY A 315 -27.85 20.87 -4.47
C GLY A 315 -26.78 21.23 -3.44
N GLU A 316 -25.86 20.32 -3.12
CA GLU A 316 -24.67 20.63 -2.32
C GLU A 316 -23.55 21.20 -3.19
N THR A 317 -22.68 21.98 -2.57
CA THR A 317 -21.48 22.55 -3.19
C THR A 317 -20.21 21.87 -2.69
N ILE A 318 -19.29 21.58 -3.61
CA ILE A 318 -18.03 20.86 -3.35
C ILE A 318 -16.86 21.73 -3.74
N TYR A 319 -15.86 21.81 -2.86
CA TYR A 319 -14.64 22.57 -3.08
C TYR A 319 -13.38 21.75 -2.84
N ASP A 320 -12.45 21.80 -3.81
CA ASP A 320 -11.08 21.32 -3.64
C ASP A 320 -10.10 22.51 -3.77
N PRO A 321 -9.51 23.00 -2.66
CA PRO A 321 -8.58 24.13 -2.67
C PRO A 321 -7.21 23.82 -3.31
N PHE A 322 -6.91 22.55 -3.56
CA PHE A 322 -5.62 22.07 -4.07
C PHE A 322 -5.87 21.01 -5.15
N CYS A 323 -6.69 21.36 -6.14
CA CYS A 323 -7.37 20.36 -6.96
C CYS A 323 -6.46 19.57 -7.90
N GLY A 324 -5.21 20.00 -8.10
CA GLY A 324 -4.24 19.28 -8.92
C GLY A 324 -4.79 19.07 -10.33
N THR A 325 -5.01 17.81 -10.72
CA THR A 325 -5.59 17.36 -12.01
C THR A 325 -7.12 17.17 -11.99
N GLY A 326 -7.78 17.44 -10.86
CA GLY A 326 -9.23 17.42 -10.73
C GLY A 326 -9.82 16.12 -10.22
N GLY A 327 -9.01 15.21 -9.68
CA GLY A 327 -9.46 13.85 -9.36
C GLY A 327 -10.71 13.80 -8.47
N PHE A 328 -10.73 14.53 -7.36
CA PHE A 328 -11.89 14.59 -6.46
C PHE A 328 -13.11 15.27 -7.10
N LEU A 329 -12.88 16.31 -7.90
CA LEU A 329 -13.94 17.10 -8.55
C LEU A 329 -14.68 16.26 -9.60
N ILE A 330 -13.94 15.56 -10.46
CA ILE A 330 -14.48 14.70 -11.51
C ILE A 330 -15.25 13.54 -10.88
N GLU A 331 -14.68 12.88 -9.87
CA GLU A 331 -15.34 11.75 -9.20
C GLU A 331 -16.60 12.20 -8.46
N SER A 332 -16.58 13.38 -7.83
CA SER A 332 -17.77 13.93 -7.18
C SER A 332 -18.86 14.29 -8.18
N PHE A 333 -18.49 14.89 -9.33
CA PHE A 333 -19.43 15.19 -10.42
C PHE A 333 -20.11 13.92 -10.92
N ARG A 334 -19.33 12.86 -11.19
CA ARG A 334 -19.84 11.55 -11.63
C ARG A 334 -20.73 10.91 -10.57
N HIS A 335 -20.32 10.94 -9.31
CA HIS A 335 -21.09 10.40 -8.18
C HIS A 335 -22.48 11.05 -8.10
N ILE A 336 -22.56 12.38 -8.21
CA ILE A 336 -23.86 13.07 -8.21
C ILE A 336 -24.65 12.75 -9.48
N TYR A 337 -24.01 12.85 -10.65
CA TYR A 337 -24.66 12.60 -11.95
C TYR A 337 -25.34 11.24 -12.03
N ASN A 338 -24.70 10.20 -11.47
CA ASN A 338 -25.21 8.84 -11.48
C ASN A 338 -26.36 8.62 -10.48
N ASN A 339 -26.41 9.40 -9.40
CA ASN A 339 -27.38 9.24 -8.31
C ASN A 339 -28.53 10.27 -8.32
N MET A 340 -28.44 11.33 -9.14
CA MET A 340 -29.47 12.36 -9.26
C MET A 340 -30.52 12.06 -10.34
N ALA A 341 -31.69 12.68 -10.21
CA ALA A 341 -32.69 12.70 -11.29
C ALA A 341 -32.20 13.59 -12.45
N ARG A 342 -32.25 13.09 -13.69
CA ARG A 342 -31.74 13.78 -14.89
C ARG A 342 -32.74 14.78 -15.48
N THR A 343 -33.18 15.73 -14.66
CA THR A 343 -33.96 16.89 -15.12
C THR A 343 -33.02 17.97 -15.65
N ASP A 344 -33.50 18.82 -16.57
CA ASP A 344 -32.69 19.94 -17.09
C ASP A 344 -32.20 20.87 -15.98
N ALA A 345 -33.03 21.09 -14.95
CA ALA A 345 -32.68 21.90 -13.79
C ALA A 345 -31.51 21.29 -12.99
N ASN A 346 -31.55 19.98 -12.72
CA ASN A 346 -30.48 19.29 -12.00
C ASN A 346 -29.21 19.21 -12.82
N LEU A 347 -29.32 18.95 -14.13
CA LEU A 347 -28.18 18.96 -15.05
C LEU A 347 -27.52 20.34 -15.09
N LYS A 348 -28.31 21.41 -15.16
CA LYS A 348 -27.81 22.78 -15.10
C LYS A 348 -27.13 23.08 -13.77
N MET A 349 -27.76 22.72 -12.66
CA MET A 349 -27.20 22.92 -11.32
C MET A 349 -25.87 22.18 -11.13
N LEU A 350 -25.82 20.91 -11.53
CA LEU A 350 -24.60 20.10 -11.44
C LEU A 350 -23.44 20.72 -12.23
N ARG A 351 -23.73 21.19 -13.46
CA ARG A 351 -22.76 21.78 -14.38
C ARG A 351 -22.26 23.16 -13.95
N GLU A 352 -23.14 23.99 -13.42
CA GLU A 352 -22.83 25.42 -13.21
C GLU A 352 -22.56 25.76 -11.75
N LYS A 353 -23.12 25.01 -10.78
CA LYS A 353 -23.25 25.44 -9.39
C LYS A 353 -22.86 24.40 -8.33
N THR A 354 -22.23 23.29 -8.70
CA THR A 354 -21.97 22.19 -7.75
C THR A 354 -20.48 22.00 -7.43
N VAL A 355 -19.60 22.06 -8.42
CA VAL A 355 -18.18 21.69 -8.25
C VAL A 355 -17.30 22.92 -8.43
N TYR A 356 -16.36 23.13 -7.49
CA TYR A 356 -15.45 24.28 -7.45
C TYR A 356 -14.03 23.83 -7.12
N GLY A 357 -13.02 24.48 -7.71
CA GLY A 357 -11.64 24.11 -7.43
C GLY A 357 -10.63 25.22 -7.67
N ASN A 358 -9.57 25.21 -6.88
CA ASN A 358 -8.43 26.11 -7.06
C ASN A 358 -7.14 25.29 -7.18
N GLU A 359 -6.23 25.79 -8.02
CA GLU A 359 -4.90 25.23 -8.18
C GLU A 359 -3.91 26.37 -8.46
N ILE A 360 -2.78 26.39 -7.76
CA ILE A 360 -1.82 27.50 -7.83
C ILE A 360 -1.02 27.49 -9.13
N THR A 361 -0.84 26.32 -9.72
CA THR A 361 -0.05 26.12 -10.95
C THR A 361 -0.94 26.09 -12.20
N ASN A 362 -0.28 26.05 -13.35
CA ASN A 362 -0.93 25.88 -14.66
C ASN A 362 -1.72 24.56 -14.79
N THR A 363 -1.60 23.64 -13.82
CA THR A 363 -2.40 22.41 -13.71
C THR A 363 -3.90 22.72 -13.57
N ALA A 364 -4.26 23.91 -13.09
CA ALA A 364 -5.65 24.39 -13.08
C ALA A 364 -6.31 24.28 -14.47
N ARG A 365 -5.57 24.59 -15.55
CA ARG A 365 -6.08 24.48 -16.93
C ARG A 365 -6.40 23.04 -17.30
N ILE A 366 -5.54 22.10 -16.89
CA ILE A 366 -5.71 20.66 -17.13
C ILE A 366 -6.96 20.16 -16.43
N THR A 367 -7.18 20.60 -15.19
CA THR A 367 -8.38 20.26 -14.42
C THR A 367 -9.64 20.83 -15.06
N LYS A 368 -9.58 22.09 -15.52
CA LYS A 368 -10.71 22.75 -16.21
C LYS A 368 -11.10 21.99 -17.49
N MET A 369 -10.09 21.64 -18.27
CA MET A 369 -10.15 20.76 -19.44
C MET A 369 -10.81 19.41 -19.11
N ASN A 370 -10.35 18.72 -18.05
CA ASN A 370 -10.92 17.44 -17.61
C ASN A 370 -12.39 17.52 -17.21
N MET A 371 -12.78 18.58 -16.49
CA MET A 371 -14.17 18.80 -16.10
C MET A 371 -15.07 18.99 -17.32
N ILE A 372 -14.62 19.74 -18.33
CA ILE A 372 -15.35 19.91 -19.60
C ILE A 372 -15.58 18.54 -20.27
N LEU A 373 -14.57 17.67 -20.31
CA LEU A 373 -14.73 16.31 -20.86
C LEU A 373 -15.68 15.43 -20.05
N ALA A 374 -15.71 15.60 -18.73
CA ALA A 374 -16.64 14.91 -17.86
C ALA A 374 -18.10 15.37 -18.05
N GLY A 375 -18.34 16.44 -18.80
CA GLY A 375 -19.68 16.94 -19.15
C GLY A 375 -20.16 18.11 -18.29
N ASP A 376 -19.26 18.73 -17.54
CA ASP A 376 -19.53 19.88 -16.67
C ASP A 376 -19.75 21.17 -17.46
N GLY A 377 -18.88 21.51 -18.41
CA GLY A 377 -19.11 22.58 -19.39
C GLY A 377 -19.10 24.03 -18.88
N HIS A 378 -18.84 24.29 -17.60
CA HIS A 378 -18.76 25.64 -17.00
C HIS A 378 -17.53 25.81 -16.10
N SER A 379 -17.22 24.75 -15.34
CA SER A 379 -15.98 24.32 -14.66
C SER A 379 -15.52 25.02 -13.39
N ASN A 380 -15.86 26.28 -13.09
CA ASN A 380 -15.58 26.91 -11.78
C ASN A 380 -14.14 26.70 -11.23
N ILE A 381 -13.18 26.33 -12.09
CA ILE A 381 -11.78 26.06 -11.72
C ILE A 381 -10.99 27.35 -11.91
N LYS A 382 -10.22 27.75 -10.90
CA LYS A 382 -9.41 28.97 -10.94
C LYS A 382 -7.94 28.67 -10.72
N MET A 383 -7.08 29.26 -11.56
CA MET A 383 -5.64 29.28 -11.31
C MET A 383 -5.31 30.34 -10.26
N LYS A 384 -5.25 29.94 -8.99
CA LYS A 384 -5.24 30.86 -7.85
C LYS A 384 -4.57 30.22 -6.63
N ASP A 385 -3.75 30.99 -5.92
CA ASP A 385 -3.23 30.58 -4.61
C ASP A 385 -4.35 30.67 -3.56
N SER A 386 -4.90 29.51 -3.18
CA SER A 386 -5.93 29.37 -2.14
C SER A 386 -5.47 29.93 -0.80
N LEU A 387 -4.19 29.82 -0.45
CA LEU A 387 -3.67 30.30 0.83
C LEU A 387 -3.59 31.82 0.87
N ALA A 388 -3.26 32.46 -0.25
CA ALA A 388 -3.26 33.92 -0.39
C ALA A 388 -4.67 34.53 -0.42
N ASN A 389 -5.70 33.71 -0.64
CA ASN A 389 -7.07 34.14 -0.84
C ASN A 389 -8.02 33.26 -0.02
N PRO A 390 -7.99 33.38 1.31
CA PRO A 390 -8.81 32.56 2.19
C PRO A 390 -10.30 32.72 1.88
N ILE A 391 -11.01 31.60 1.98
CA ILE A 391 -12.47 31.56 1.97
C ILE A 391 -12.92 31.46 3.43
N ASP A 392 -13.93 32.22 3.79
CA ASP A 392 -14.48 32.22 5.14
C ASP A 392 -15.99 31.96 5.09
N GLY A 393 -16.37 30.71 5.28
CA GLY A 393 -17.77 30.24 5.32
C GLY A 393 -18.56 30.75 6.53
N LYS A 394 -17.96 31.56 7.41
CA LYS A 394 -18.69 32.33 8.44
C LYS A 394 -19.09 33.72 7.94
N SER A 395 -18.55 34.18 6.81
CA SER A 395 -18.89 35.47 6.21
C SER A 395 -20.06 35.35 5.23
N THR A 396 -20.84 36.43 5.11
CA THR A 396 -21.96 36.54 4.18
C THR A 396 -21.76 37.69 3.19
N TYR A 397 -22.44 37.61 2.03
CA TYR A 397 -22.51 38.66 1.02
C TYR A 397 -23.93 38.78 0.49
N ILE A 398 -24.30 39.96 -0.02
CA ILE A 398 -25.63 40.19 -0.61
C ILE A 398 -25.47 40.22 -2.13
N ASP A 399 -26.29 39.44 -2.85
CA ASP A 399 -26.26 39.42 -4.32
C ASP A 399 -27.03 40.61 -4.95
N GLU A 400 -26.99 40.71 -6.28
CA GLU A 400 -27.68 41.77 -7.04
C GLU A 400 -29.21 41.77 -6.87
N LYS A 401 -29.78 40.67 -6.35
CA LYS A 401 -31.22 40.52 -6.07
C LYS A 401 -31.56 40.83 -4.62
N GLY A 402 -30.58 41.16 -3.78
CA GLY A 402 -30.77 41.44 -2.36
C GLY A 402 -30.82 40.20 -1.48
N GLU A 403 -30.48 39.02 -1.99
CA GLU A 403 -30.43 37.79 -1.21
C GLU A 403 -29.08 37.67 -0.50
N GLU A 404 -29.10 37.32 0.79
CA GLU A 404 -27.90 37.07 1.58
C GLU A 404 -27.40 35.63 1.35
N HIS A 405 -26.13 35.51 0.97
CA HIS A 405 -25.45 34.25 0.68
C HIS A 405 -24.23 34.09 1.58
N HIS A 406 -23.93 32.85 1.98
CA HIS A 406 -22.70 32.53 2.70
C HIS A 406 -21.52 32.34 1.74
N ASN A 407 -20.34 32.78 2.14
CA ASN A 407 -19.13 32.73 1.33
C ASN A 407 -18.34 31.40 1.56
N GLY A 408 -19.04 30.27 1.57
CA GLY A 408 -18.47 28.94 1.84
C GLY A 408 -19.13 27.82 1.03
N TYR A 409 -18.68 26.60 1.26
CA TYR A 409 -19.15 25.39 0.57
C TYR A 409 -19.63 24.32 1.55
N ASP A 410 -20.47 23.39 1.10
CA ASP A 410 -20.97 22.30 1.94
C ASP A 410 -19.88 21.24 2.22
N ILE A 411 -19.04 20.96 1.23
CA ILE A 411 -18.09 19.85 1.25
C ILE A 411 -16.70 20.32 0.82
N VAL A 412 -15.68 19.98 1.62
CA VAL A 412 -14.28 20.12 1.19
C VAL A 412 -13.60 18.76 1.09
N LEU A 413 -13.12 18.44 -0.11
CA LEU A 413 -12.32 17.26 -0.41
C LEU A 413 -10.94 17.71 -0.88
N ALA A 414 -9.87 17.25 -0.24
CA ALA A 414 -8.54 17.68 -0.65
C ALA A 414 -7.45 16.64 -0.33
N ASN A 415 -6.43 16.62 -1.18
CA ASN A 415 -5.12 16.11 -0.85
C ASN A 415 -4.17 17.31 -0.71
N MET A 416 -3.86 17.72 0.52
CA MET A 416 -3.12 18.96 0.72
C MET A 416 -1.64 18.81 0.33
N PRO A 417 -0.96 19.88 -0.11
CA PRO A 417 0.47 19.82 -0.38
C PRO A 417 1.27 19.64 0.91
N TYR A 418 2.19 18.65 0.93
CA TYR A 418 2.89 18.24 2.15
C TYR A 418 4.16 19.04 2.41
N SER A 419 4.41 19.38 3.69
CA SER A 419 5.67 19.98 4.16
C SER A 419 6.06 21.29 3.48
N GLN A 420 5.08 22.00 2.93
CA GLN A 420 5.28 23.29 2.28
C GLN A 420 5.38 24.44 3.29
N LYS A 421 5.91 25.57 2.86
CA LYS A 421 5.88 26.83 3.61
C LYS A 421 4.97 27.83 2.91
N THR A 422 4.35 28.72 3.69
CA THR A 422 3.55 29.82 3.15
C THR A 422 3.91 31.14 3.81
N LYS A 423 3.78 32.23 3.06
CA LYS A 423 3.92 33.61 3.55
C LYS A 423 2.58 34.25 3.93
N TYR A 424 1.48 33.55 3.68
CA TYR A 424 0.11 34.05 3.86
C TYR A 424 -0.52 33.60 5.18
N GLY A 425 0.27 33.04 6.11
CA GLY A 425 -0.22 32.55 7.39
C GLY A 425 -0.96 33.59 8.22
N ASN A 426 -0.60 34.88 8.09
CA ASN A 426 -1.23 35.98 8.81
C ASN A 426 -2.72 36.21 8.45
N LEU A 427 -3.22 35.59 7.38
CA LEU A 427 -4.62 35.67 6.97
C LEU A 427 -5.53 34.65 7.66
N TYR A 428 -4.97 33.79 8.53
CA TYR A 428 -5.67 32.69 9.19
C TYR A 428 -5.68 32.85 10.70
N ASP A 429 -6.62 32.15 11.35
CA ASP A 429 -6.89 32.25 12.78
C ASP A 429 -5.68 31.83 13.65
N LEU A 430 -4.87 30.87 13.17
CA LEU A 430 -3.58 30.49 13.75
C LEU A 430 -2.44 30.84 12.77
N PRO A 431 -1.90 32.07 12.84
CA PRO A 431 -0.80 32.50 11.98
C PRO A 431 0.43 31.59 12.10
N SER A 432 0.91 31.10 10.95
CA SER A 432 2.08 30.23 10.87
C SER A 432 2.66 30.23 9.46
N ASN A 433 3.97 30.05 9.36
CA ASN A 433 4.63 29.80 8.07
C ASN A 433 4.60 28.32 7.66
N ASN A 434 4.08 27.44 8.53
CA ASN A 434 3.96 26.01 8.26
C ASN A 434 2.73 25.73 7.39
N GLY A 435 2.95 25.28 6.15
CA GLY A 435 1.90 24.98 5.18
C GLY A 435 0.95 23.88 5.64
N ASP A 436 1.43 22.84 6.35
CA ASP A 436 0.59 21.78 6.90
C ASP A 436 -0.48 22.35 7.86
N SER A 437 -0.14 23.43 8.58
CA SER A 437 -1.07 24.12 9.47
C SER A 437 -2.09 24.96 8.71
N ILE A 438 -1.61 25.76 7.76
CA ILE A 438 -2.44 26.73 7.04
C ILE A 438 -3.39 26.04 6.05
N CYS A 439 -2.96 24.96 5.39
CA CYS A 439 -3.81 24.20 4.47
C CYS A 439 -5.03 23.61 5.17
N VAL A 440 -4.84 22.98 6.34
CA VAL A 440 -5.96 22.43 7.14
C VAL A 440 -6.89 23.53 7.63
N GLN A 441 -6.35 24.66 8.10
CA GLN A 441 -7.17 25.81 8.48
C GLN A 441 -8.01 26.34 7.32
N HIS A 442 -7.43 26.44 6.11
CA HIS A 442 -8.16 26.86 4.92
C HIS A 442 -9.31 25.92 4.59
N CYS A 443 -9.07 24.61 4.62
CA CYS A 443 -10.11 23.62 4.36
C CYS A 443 -11.27 23.71 5.36
N ILE A 444 -10.97 23.95 6.64
CA ILE A 444 -12.00 24.15 7.68
C ILE A 444 -12.74 25.47 7.45
N LYS A 445 -12.04 26.59 7.25
CA LYS A 445 -12.67 27.91 7.04
C LYS A 445 -13.52 27.97 5.78
N ALA A 446 -13.19 27.20 4.73
CA ALA A 446 -13.93 27.18 3.48
C ALA A 446 -15.32 26.52 3.58
N VAL A 447 -15.59 25.75 4.65
CA VAL A 447 -16.92 25.15 4.85
C VAL A 447 -17.90 26.19 5.37
N ASP A 448 -19.05 26.29 4.71
CA ASP A 448 -20.16 27.14 5.12
C ASP A 448 -20.68 26.74 6.50
N SER A 449 -20.68 27.70 7.42
CA SER A 449 -21.19 27.55 8.78
C SER A 449 -22.71 27.38 8.86
N ALA A 450 -23.46 27.77 7.83
CA ALA A 450 -24.90 27.55 7.72
C ALA A 450 -25.26 26.17 7.13
N SER A 451 -24.29 25.46 6.53
CA SER A 451 -24.53 24.13 5.96
C SER A 451 -24.92 23.12 7.04
N GLU A 452 -26.11 22.53 6.91
CA GLU A 452 -26.57 21.51 7.87
C GLU A 452 -25.69 20.25 7.85
N ASN A 453 -25.11 19.94 6.68
CA ASN A 453 -24.30 18.75 6.41
C ASN A 453 -22.82 19.08 6.09
N GLY A 454 -22.32 20.21 6.61
CA GLY A 454 -20.95 20.66 6.42
C GLY A 454 -19.90 19.62 6.82
N ARG A 455 -19.05 19.19 5.88
CA ARG A 455 -18.10 18.07 6.09
C ARG A 455 -16.83 18.18 5.27
N ILE A 456 -15.76 17.59 5.80
CA ILE A 456 -14.46 17.54 5.14
C ILE A 456 -13.89 16.12 5.11
N ALA A 457 -13.21 15.76 4.02
CA ALA A 457 -12.27 14.65 4.02
C ALA A 457 -10.93 15.09 3.43
N LEU A 458 -9.87 14.97 4.22
CA LEU A 458 -8.53 15.52 3.90
C LEU A 458 -7.48 14.41 3.95
N VAL A 459 -6.64 14.32 2.92
CA VAL A 459 -5.39 13.55 2.99
C VAL A 459 -4.31 14.44 3.61
N VAL A 460 -3.67 13.95 4.67
CA VAL A 460 -2.61 14.64 5.41
C VAL A 460 -1.39 13.73 5.58
N PRO A 461 -0.16 14.28 5.73
CA PRO A 461 0.99 13.46 6.06
C PRO A 461 0.90 13.00 7.53
N GLU A 462 1.39 11.80 7.85
CA GLU A 462 1.28 11.22 9.21
C GLU A 462 1.88 12.12 10.30
N GLY A 463 2.91 12.89 9.93
CA GLY A 463 3.49 13.92 10.80
C GLY A 463 2.45 14.91 11.34
N PHE A 464 1.40 15.24 10.59
CA PHE A 464 0.32 16.12 11.03
C PHE A 464 -0.34 15.61 12.32
N LEU A 465 -0.52 14.30 12.45
CA LEU A 465 -1.22 13.66 13.56
C LEU A 465 -0.46 13.72 14.90
N PHE A 466 0.87 13.92 14.90
CA PHE A 466 1.67 13.83 16.14
C PHE A 466 2.76 14.88 16.32
N ARG A 467 3.12 15.67 15.29
CA ARG A 467 4.18 16.67 15.40
C ARG A 467 3.83 17.74 16.45
N LYS A 468 4.81 18.10 17.27
CA LYS A 468 4.63 19.07 18.37
C LYS A 468 4.27 20.46 17.86
N ASP A 469 4.84 20.90 16.75
CA ASP A 469 4.59 22.22 16.16
C ASP A 469 3.19 22.38 15.55
N LEU A 470 2.45 21.28 15.38
CA LEU A 470 1.07 21.25 14.85
C LEU A 470 0.00 21.00 15.94
N THR A 471 0.40 21.02 17.22
CA THR A 471 -0.50 20.75 18.35
C THR A 471 -1.71 21.69 18.39
N LYS A 472 -1.47 23.00 18.19
CA LYS A 472 -2.54 24.01 18.14
C LYS A 472 -3.45 23.85 16.92
N THR A 473 -2.92 23.40 15.78
CA THR A 473 -3.74 23.14 14.60
C THR A 473 -4.67 21.95 14.81
N ARG A 474 -4.20 20.88 15.48
CA ARG A 474 -5.06 19.75 15.85
C ARG A 474 -6.12 20.14 16.88
N GLU A 475 -5.78 21.01 17.82
CA GLU A 475 -6.74 21.64 18.73
C GLU A 475 -7.82 22.39 17.95
N TYR A 476 -7.43 23.27 17.03
CA TYR A 476 -8.35 24.02 16.16
C TYR A 476 -9.26 23.11 15.33
N LEU A 477 -8.74 22.00 14.79
CA LEU A 477 -9.53 20.98 14.10
C LEU A 477 -10.62 20.38 15.02
N LEU A 478 -10.25 19.99 16.24
CA LEU A 478 -11.17 19.39 17.21
C LEU A 478 -12.19 20.39 17.78
N GLU A 479 -11.88 21.69 17.77
CA GLU A 479 -12.78 22.75 18.23
C GLU A 479 -13.81 23.15 17.16
N ASN A 480 -13.41 23.19 15.89
CA ASN A 480 -14.26 23.64 14.79
C ASN A 480 -14.92 22.49 14.02
N CYS A 481 -14.59 21.23 14.31
CA CYS A 481 -15.15 20.07 13.62
C CYS A 481 -15.50 18.96 14.61
N GLN A 482 -16.52 18.16 14.28
CA GLN A 482 -16.75 16.88 14.91
C GLN A 482 -15.99 15.79 14.15
N LEU A 483 -14.80 15.42 14.64
CA LEU A 483 -13.95 14.37 14.07
C LEU A 483 -14.68 13.03 14.15
N GLN A 484 -14.88 12.38 13.01
CA GLN A 484 -15.56 11.10 12.91
C GLN A 484 -14.54 9.96 12.87
N SER A 485 -13.53 10.09 12.01
CA SER A 485 -12.50 9.07 11.88
C SER A 485 -11.16 9.59 11.36
N VAL A 486 -10.12 8.79 11.63
CA VAL A 486 -8.79 8.88 11.04
C VAL A 486 -8.44 7.52 10.43
N ILE A 487 -8.21 7.49 9.12
CA ILE A 487 -7.86 6.28 8.36
C ILE A 487 -6.36 6.34 8.05
N SER A 488 -5.57 5.49 8.68
CA SER A 488 -4.12 5.45 8.47
C SER A 488 -3.77 4.57 7.30
N LEU A 489 -3.17 5.15 6.25
CA LEU A 489 -2.81 4.43 5.03
C LEU A 489 -1.39 3.84 5.16
N PRO A 490 -1.10 2.68 4.54
CA PRO A 490 0.24 2.14 4.49
C PRO A 490 1.23 3.11 3.84
N GLN A 491 2.48 3.06 4.29
CA GLN A 491 3.55 3.74 3.59
C GLN A 491 3.71 3.14 2.19
N GLY A 492 3.71 3.97 1.15
CA GLY A 492 3.80 3.53 -0.23
C GLY A 492 2.51 3.68 -1.04
N VAL A 493 1.38 4.00 -0.40
CA VAL A 493 0.08 4.24 -1.07
C VAL A 493 0.12 5.42 -2.05
N PHE A 494 1.10 6.30 -1.95
CA PHE A 494 1.29 7.40 -2.90
C PHE A 494 2.55 7.22 -3.76
N LEU A 495 3.19 6.05 -3.78
CA LEU A 495 4.27 5.78 -4.74
C LEU A 495 3.72 5.66 -6.18
N PRO A 496 4.54 5.95 -7.21
CA PRO A 496 5.93 6.42 -7.16
C PRO A 496 6.08 7.90 -6.77
N TYR A 497 4.99 8.60 -6.51
CA TYR A 497 4.97 10.03 -6.33
C TYR A 497 5.60 10.51 -5.02
N THR A 498 5.20 9.94 -3.90
CA THR A 498 5.79 10.21 -2.59
C THR A 498 5.84 8.96 -1.72
N GLY A 499 6.94 8.80 -0.99
CA GLY A 499 7.13 7.76 0.02
C GLY A 499 6.67 8.16 1.42
N VAL A 500 6.08 9.36 1.57
CA VAL A 500 5.52 9.84 2.84
C VAL A 500 4.31 8.97 3.21
N LYS A 501 4.24 8.54 4.47
CA LYS A 501 3.04 7.89 5.01
C LYS A 501 1.96 8.95 5.24
N THR A 502 0.74 8.66 4.82
CA THR A 502 -0.39 9.59 4.82
C THR A 502 -1.59 8.99 5.53
N ASP A 503 -2.52 9.86 5.94
CA ASP A 503 -3.74 9.50 6.64
C ASP A 503 -4.90 10.32 6.06
N ILE A 504 -6.12 9.76 6.11
CA ILE A 504 -7.35 10.47 5.74
C ILE A 504 -8.04 10.90 7.04
N ILE A 505 -8.32 12.19 7.16
CA ILE A 505 -9.15 12.76 8.23
C ILE A 505 -10.55 12.97 7.68
N TYR A 506 -11.56 12.42 8.35
CA TYR A 506 -12.97 12.68 8.04
C TYR A 506 -13.68 13.34 9.22
N ALA A 507 -14.29 14.50 8.97
CA ALA A 507 -14.99 15.28 9.99
C ALA A 507 -16.28 15.91 9.44
N THR A 508 -17.20 16.17 10.35
CA THR A 508 -18.58 16.65 10.08
C THR A 508 -18.94 17.80 11.01
N LYS A 509 -20.11 18.42 10.80
CA LYS A 509 -20.58 19.58 11.59
C LYS A 509 -19.52 20.69 11.67
N VAL A 510 -18.82 20.90 10.56
CA VAL A 510 -17.69 21.84 10.47
C VAL A 510 -18.20 23.27 10.63
N ASN A 511 -17.51 24.08 11.41
CA ASN A 511 -17.88 25.45 11.79
C ASN A 511 -19.24 25.63 12.49
N ARG A 512 -19.91 24.53 12.87
CA ARG A 512 -21.22 24.58 13.52
C ARG A 512 -21.08 24.58 15.04
N LYS A 513 -21.94 25.32 15.74
CA LYS A 513 -22.06 25.21 17.19
C LYS A 513 -22.75 23.90 17.55
N ILE A 514 -22.05 23.03 18.27
CA ILE A 514 -22.54 21.71 18.70
C ILE A 514 -22.81 21.76 20.20
N SER A 515 -23.99 21.32 20.61
CA SER A 515 -24.37 21.23 22.02
C SER A 515 -23.48 20.22 22.76
N SER A 516 -23.23 20.42 24.06
CA SER A 516 -22.38 19.50 24.85
C SER A 516 -22.90 18.06 24.86
N SER A 517 -24.20 17.85 24.71
CA SER A 517 -24.84 16.53 24.61
C SER A 517 -24.62 15.85 23.26
N GLU A 518 -24.41 16.61 22.18
CA GLU A 518 -24.18 16.09 20.83
C GLU A 518 -22.69 15.92 20.48
N LYS A 519 -21.79 16.50 21.27
CA LYS A 519 -20.34 16.35 21.05
C LYS A 519 -19.94 14.89 21.24
N ARG A 520 -19.26 14.34 20.23
CA ARG A 520 -18.61 13.03 20.36
C ARG A 520 -17.58 13.04 21.48
N LYS A 521 -17.46 11.90 22.16
CA LYS A 521 -16.45 11.64 23.20
C LYS A 521 -15.26 10.86 22.66
N ASP A 522 -15.35 10.38 21.44
CA ASP A 522 -14.38 9.53 20.76
C ASP A 522 -14.42 9.75 19.24
N PHE A 523 -13.42 9.19 18.56
CA PHE A 523 -13.42 9.03 17.11
C PHE A 523 -12.90 7.63 16.74
N TRP A 524 -13.17 7.22 15.51
CA TRP A 524 -12.72 5.93 14.99
C TRP A 524 -11.33 6.02 14.35
N TYR A 525 -10.44 5.09 14.68
CA TYR A 525 -9.15 4.94 14.02
C TYR A 525 -9.10 3.60 13.28
N PHE A 526 -8.72 3.63 12.01
CA PHE A 526 -8.61 2.42 11.18
C PHE A 526 -7.23 2.35 10.52
N ASP A 527 -6.50 1.28 10.83
CA ASP A 527 -5.11 1.06 10.39
C ASP A 527 -5.11 0.12 9.18
N VAL A 528 -5.16 0.70 7.98
CA VAL A 528 -5.21 -0.02 6.69
C VAL A 528 -3.88 -0.75 6.52
N LYS A 529 -3.93 -2.08 6.30
CA LYS A 529 -2.72 -2.90 6.08
C LYS A 529 -2.42 -3.07 4.60
N SER A 530 -3.46 -3.23 3.81
CA SER A 530 -3.39 -3.28 2.35
C SER A 530 -4.44 -2.36 1.75
N ASP A 531 -4.02 -1.50 0.82
CA ASP A 531 -4.95 -0.70 0.02
C ASP A 531 -5.41 -1.44 -1.27
N GLY A 532 -5.00 -2.71 -1.44
CA GLY A 532 -5.27 -3.52 -2.63
C GLY A 532 -4.22 -3.38 -3.72
N TYR A 533 -3.09 -2.68 -3.47
CA TYR A 533 -2.01 -2.50 -4.42
C TYR A 533 -0.64 -2.80 -3.77
N SER A 534 0.36 -3.16 -4.59
CA SER A 534 1.75 -3.26 -4.12
C SER A 534 2.22 -1.91 -3.59
N LEU A 535 2.94 -1.90 -2.47
CA LEU A 535 3.50 -0.69 -1.86
C LEU A 535 4.89 -0.37 -2.43
N ASP A 536 5.05 -0.53 -3.74
CA ASP A 536 6.26 -0.24 -4.51
C ASP A 536 5.99 0.82 -5.59
N ASN A 537 7.04 1.29 -6.28
CA ASN A 537 6.89 2.30 -7.34
C ASN A 537 5.99 1.88 -8.52
N HIS A 538 5.69 0.58 -8.66
CA HIS A 538 4.87 0.08 -9.76
C HIS A 538 3.38 0.04 -9.41
N ARG A 539 3.01 -0.03 -8.13
CA ARG A 539 1.62 -0.02 -7.64
C ARG A 539 0.72 -0.96 -8.43
N ARG A 540 1.09 -2.24 -8.46
CA ARG A 540 0.31 -3.29 -9.12
C ARG A 540 -0.85 -3.70 -8.24
N LYS A 541 -2.05 -3.82 -8.82
CA LYS A 541 -3.22 -4.34 -8.12
C LYS A 541 -2.91 -5.75 -7.60
N LEU A 542 -3.28 -6.01 -6.36
CA LEU A 542 -3.12 -7.30 -5.69
C LEU A 542 -4.41 -8.11 -5.81
N ASP A 543 -4.30 -9.43 -5.76
CA ASP A 543 -5.46 -10.33 -5.69
C ASP A 543 -6.12 -10.30 -4.31
N THR A 544 -5.44 -9.76 -3.31
CA THR A 544 -6.00 -9.58 -1.96
C THR A 544 -6.90 -8.35 -1.90
N PRO A 545 -8.08 -8.45 -1.26
CA PRO A 545 -9.01 -7.34 -1.16
C PRO A 545 -8.39 -6.19 -0.35
N SER A 546 -8.75 -4.97 -0.71
CA SER A 546 -8.36 -3.76 0.02
C SER A 546 -9.05 -3.69 1.39
N ASP A 547 -8.32 -3.34 2.44
CA ASP A 547 -8.94 -3.09 3.75
C ASP A 547 -9.88 -1.86 3.71
N LEU A 548 -9.72 -0.97 2.74
CA LEU A 548 -10.62 0.16 2.54
C LEU A 548 -12.05 -0.31 2.23
N SER A 549 -12.22 -1.46 1.56
CA SER A 549 -13.54 -2.04 1.32
C SER A 549 -14.28 -2.42 2.61
N LYS A 550 -13.54 -2.81 3.66
CA LYS A 550 -14.10 -3.02 5.00
C LYS A 550 -14.55 -1.70 5.56
N TYR A 551 -13.74 -0.64 5.43
CA TYR A 551 -14.12 0.68 5.92
C TYR A 551 -15.40 1.21 5.26
N GLU A 552 -15.53 1.01 3.95
CA GLU A 552 -16.73 1.34 3.16
C GLU A 552 -17.99 0.60 3.67
N GLU A 553 -17.86 -0.63 4.15
CA GLU A 553 -18.95 -1.43 4.70
C GLU A 553 -19.50 -0.88 6.04
N TYR A 554 -18.65 -0.29 6.89
CA TYR A 554 -18.99 0.17 8.26
C TYR A 554 -19.11 1.70 8.40
N ARG A 555 -19.44 2.39 7.30
CA ARG A 555 -19.36 3.85 7.16
C ARG A 555 -20.24 4.71 8.07
N LYS A 556 -21.27 4.14 8.69
CA LYS A 556 -22.15 4.89 9.59
C LYS A 556 -21.44 5.29 10.88
N LEU A 557 -20.37 4.56 11.25
CA LEU A 557 -19.60 4.82 12.47
C LEU A 557 -20.49 4.94 13.71
N ASP A 558 -21.61 4.20 13.70
CA ASP A 558 -22.70 4.23 14.69
C ASP A 558 -22.44 3.24 15.82
N ASP A 559 -23.02 3.53 16.99
CA ASP A 559 -22.82 2.74 18.21
C ASP A 559 -23.32 1.28 18.08
N ASP A 560 -24.33 1.04 17.23
CA ASP A 560 -24.95 -0.28 17.04
C ASP A 560 -24.01 -1.30 16.34
N GLN A 561 -22.98 -0.83 15.65
CA GLN A 561 -22.05 -1.67 14.88
C GLN A 561 -20.68 -1.80 15.55
N VAL A 562 -20.49 -1.22 16.74
CA VAL A 562 -19.21 -1.15 17.44
C VAL A 562 -18.54 -2.51 17.56
N GLU A 563 -19.28 -3.55 17.96
CA GLU A 563 -18.71 -4.88 18.18
C GLU A 563 -18.13 -5.50 16.89
N ASP A 564 -18.82 -5.33 15.77
CA ASP A 564 -18.38 -5.86 14.48
C ASP A 564 -17.26 -5.02 13.85
N MET A 565 -17.33 -3.70 14.01
CA MET A 565 -16.25 -2.79 13.62
C MET A 565 -14.93 -3.12 14.34
N LEU A 566 -14.99 -3.37 15.66
CA LEU A 566 -13.83 -3.79 16.44
C LEU A 566 -13.26 -5.14 15.96
N LYS A 567 -14.11 -6.09 15.53
CA LYS A 567 -13.68 -7.39 14.99
C LYS A 567 -12.92 -7.25 13.66
N VAL A 568 -13.27 -6.27 12.83
CA VAL A 568 -12.65 -6.08 11.50
C VAL A 568 -11.48 -5.09 11.51
N GLY A 569 -11.09 -4.56 12.68
CA GLY A 569 -9.86 -3.80 12.87
C GLY A 569 -10.03 -2.31 13.16
N PHE A 570 -11.25 -1.82 13.40
CA PHE A 570 -11.45 -0.46 13.89
C PHE A 570 -11.07 -0.34 15.37
N GLU A 571 -10.65 0.85 15.76
CA GLU A 571 -10.33 1.22 17.14
C GLU A 571 -11.12 2.45 17.56
N VAL A 572 -11.65 2.45 18.78
CA VAL A 572 -12.31 3.62 19.38
C VAL A 572 -11.27 4.40 20.18
N ILE A 573 -11.05 5.67 19.83
CA ILE A 573 -10.07 6.54 20.47
C ILE A 573 -10.76 7.60 21.33
N PRO A 574 -10.62 7.57 22.67
CA PRO A 574 -11.25 8.55 23.55
C PRO A 574 -10.62 9.94 23.40
N LEU A 575 -11.45 10.95 23.11
CA LEU A 575 -11.00 12.34 22.95
C LEU A 575 -10.46 12.93 24.26
N ASP A 576 -10.96 12.51 25.43
CA ASP A 576 -10.43 12.98 26.72
C ASP A 576 -8.94 12.60 26.92
N LYS A 577 -8.53 11.43 26.43
CA LYS A 577 -7.12 10.99 26.42
C LYS A 577 -6.31 11.77 25.38
N VAL A 578 -6.91 12.09 24.25
CA VAL A 578 -6.30 12.88 23.17
C VAL A 578 -5.97 14.28 23.65
N TYR A 579 -6.92 14.96 24.32
CA TYR A 579 -6.71 16.29 24.89
C TYR A 579 -5.56 16.30 25.92
N LYS A 580 -5.44 15.24 26.75
CA LYS A 580 -4.35 15.09 27.72
C LYS A 580 -2.98 14.80 27.07
N ASN A 581 -2.97 14.35 25.82
CA ASN A 581 -1.76 13.89 25.12
C ASN A 581 -1.41 14.79 23.93
N SER A 582 -1.45 16.11 24.14
CA SER A 582 -1.08 17.12 23.13
C SER A 582 -1.84 16.97 21.80
N ASN A 583 -3.13 16.59 21.91
CA ASN A 583 -4.03 16.41 20.77
C ASN A 583 -3.48 15.46 19.71
N ILE A 584 -2.68 14.45 20.08
CA ILE A 584 -2.14 13.48 19.12
C ILE A 584 -3.27 12.58 18.60
N LEU A 585 -3.42 12.47 17.28
CA LEU A 585 -4.53 11.74 16.65
C LEU A 585 -4.15 10.32 16.17
N VAL A 586 -2.94 9.87 16.44
CA VAL A 586 -2.48 8.51 16.09
C VAL A 586 -3.09 7.48 17.05
N GLY A 587 -3.99 6.64 16.56
CA GLY A 587 -4.76 5.69 17.37
C GLY A 587 -3.90 4.70 18.17
N SER A 588 -2.76 4.26 17.61
CA SER A 588 -1.84 3.35 18.28
C SER A 588 -1.32 3.86 19.63
N ARG A 589 -1.37 5.18 19.89
CA ARG A 589 -1.00 5.80 21.18
C ARG A 589 -1.98 5.54 22.30
N TYR A 590 -3.21 5.13 21.99
CA TYR A 590 -4.30 4.95 22.94
C TYR A 590 -4.75 3.48 23.07
N ARG A 591 -4.12 2.58 22.30
CA ARG A 591 -4.33 1.14 22.42
C ARG A 591 -4.08 0.71 23.87
N THR A 592 -5.12 0.20 24.50
CA THR A 592 -4.98 -0.42 25.82
C THR A 592 -4.60 -1.88 25.59
N HIS A 593 -3.37 -2.25 25.97
CA HIS A 593 -2.98 -3.66 25.94
C HIS A 593 -3.84 -4.44 26.93
N THR A 594 -4.64 -5.37 26.41
CA THR A 594 -5.32 -6.38 27.22
C THR A 594 -4.25 -7.26 27.83
N VAL A 595 -3.86 -6.95 29.06
CA VAL A 595 -2.93 -7.75 29.83
C VAL A 595 -3.58 -9.13 30.02
N LYS A 596 -2.98 -10.19 29.47
CA LYS A 596 -3.35 -11.57 29.86
C LYS A 596 -3.19 -11.66 31.37
N LYS A 597 -4.29 -11.88 32.08
CA LYS A 597 -4.26 -12.10 33.53
C LYS A 597 -3.72 -13.51 33.77
N SER A 598 -2.56 -13.62 34.40
CA SER A 598 -2.18 -14.90 35.02
C SER A 598 -3.24 -15.24 36.07
N LYS A 599 -3.79 -16.46 36.04
CA LYS A 599 -4.71 -16.95 37.07
C LYS A 599 -3.98 -17.35 38.35
N SER A 600 -2.67 -17.58 38.28
CA SER A 600 -1.85 -18.20 39.32
C SER A 600 -0.88 -17.26 40.01
N HIS A 601 -0.55 -16.11 39.42
CA HIS A 601 0.46 -15.19 39.95
C HIS A 601 -0.01 -13.72 39.93
N GLU A 602 0.53 -12.93 40.86
CA GLU A 602 0.30 -11.48 40.89
C GLU A 602 0.86 -10.82 39.62
N MET A 603 0.14 -9.87 39.05
CA MET A 603 0.57 -9.12 37.87
C MET A 603 1.09 -7.75 38.30
N VAL A 604 2.35 -7.45 38.01
CA VAL A 604 3.01 -6.20 38.42
C VAL A 604 3.50 -5.40 37.22
N LYS A 605 3.53 -4.08 37.34
CA LYS A 605 4.21 -3.20 36.37
C LYS A 605 5.72 -3.31 36.52
N LEU A 606 6.44 -3.39 35.40
CA LEU A 606 7.91 -3.43 35.40
C LEU A 606 8.52 -2.23 36.13
N GLY A 607 7.93 -1.03 35.99
CA GLY A 607 8.38 0.17 36.69
C GLY A 607 8.30 0.10 38.23
N ASN A 608 7.52 -0.83 38.79
CA ASN A 608 7.40 -1.03 40.24
C ASN A 608 8.49 -1.95 40.82
N ILE A 609 9.23 -2.64 39.94
CA ILE A 609 10.21 -3.67 40.31
C ILE A 609 11.59 -3.44 39.67
N ALA A 610 11.74 -2.44 38.79
CA ALA A 610 13.00 -2.13 38.13
C ALA A 610 13.16 -0.64 37.85
N THR A 611 14.41 -0.22 37.68
CA THR A 611 14.82 1.13 37.26
C THR A 611 15.44 1.09 35.87
N PHE A 612 15.28 2.16 35.10
CA PHE A 612 15.72 2.25 33.70
C PHE A 612 16.77 3.34 33.51
N ILE A 613 17.90 2.99 32.88
CA ILE A 613 19.02 3.90 32.66
C ILE A 613 19.27 4.02 31.16
N ARG A 614 19.39 5.25 30.65
CA ARG A 614 19.61 5.51 29.22
C ARG A 614 21.10 5.57 28.90
N GLY A 615 21.49 4.95 27.79
CA GLY A 615 22.87 4.94 27.32
C GLY A 615 23.41 6.33 26.95
N ILE A 616 24.69 6.36 26.61
CA ILE A 616 25.42 7.58 26.28
C ILE A 616 25.27 7.96 24.79
N SER A 617 25.23 9.26 24.52
CA SER A 617 25.30 9.81 23.18
C SER A 617 26.71 10.33 22.90
N PHE A 618 27.25 10.04 21.73
CA PHE A 618 28.55 10.52 21.30
C PHE A 618 28.55 10.74 19.78
N PRO A 619 29.33 11.70 19.27
CA PRO A 619 29.40 11.96 17.84
C PRO A 619 30.21 10.87 17.13
N LYS A 620 29.93 10.62 15.84
CA LYS A 620 30.62 9.58 15.05
C LYS A 620 32.15 9.73 15.04
N LYS A 621 32.65 10.96 15.09
CA LYS A 621 34.09 11.28 15.17
C LYS A 621 34.77 10.87 16.48
N ALA A 622 34.01 10.53 17.53
CA ALA A 622 34.55 10.07 18.80
C ALA A 622 34.93 8.58 18.79
N GLN A 623 34.52 7.84 17.76
CA GLN A 623 34.86 6.43 17.58
C GLN A 623 36.33 6.30 17.19
N LYS A 624 37.06 5.44 17.91
CA LYS A 624 38.49 5.16 17.68
C LYS A 624 38.73 3.67 17.44
N ASP A 625 39.91 3.35 16.93
CA ASP A 625 40.42 1.99 16.88
C ASP A 625 40.72 1.47 18.30
N GLN A 626 40.73 0.15 18.47
CA GLN A 626 40.89 -0.51 19.76
C GLN A 626 42.22 -0.12 20.43
N ALA A 627 42.15 0.31 21.70
CA ALA A 627 43.30 0.59 22.56
C ALA A 627 42.94 0.35 24.03
N ASP A 628 43.93 0.01 24.87
CA ASP A 628 43.72 -0.45 26.25
C ASP A 628 43.08 0.59 27.19
N ASP A 629 43.15 1.88 26.86
CA ASP A 629 42.65 2.96 27.72
C ASP A 629 41.31 3.55 27.26
N LEU A 630 40.65 2.88 26.30
CA LEU A 630 39.35 3.27 25.77
C LEU A 630 38.21 2.50 26.44
N LEU A 631 37.03 3.07 26.31
CA LEU A 631 35.80 2.58 26.91
C LEU A 631 34.98 1.81 25.87
N ASN A 632 34.55 0.61 26.23
CA ASN A 632 33.79 -0.31 25.39
C ASN A 632 32.31 0.10 25.37
N VAL A 633 31.83 0.63 24.25
CA VAL A 633 30.42 0.98 24.07
C VAL A 633 29.68 -0.18 23.42
N ILE A 634 28.81 -0.80 24.20
CA ILE A 634 27.90 -1.84 23.74
C ILE A 634 26.77 -1.17 22.96
N THR A 635 26.71 -1.49 21.66
CA THR A 635 25.66 -1.02 20.74
C THR A 635 24.61 -2.10 20.51
N THR A 636 23.52 -1.77 19.83
CA THR A 636 22.51 -2.75 19.37
C THR A 636 23.08 -3.84 18.47
N ARG A 637 24.27 -3.64 17.87
CA ARG A 637 24.98 -4.65 17.08
C ARG A 637 25.85 -5.59 17.93
N ALA A 638 26.33 -5.11 19.07
CA ALA A 638 27.15 -5.90 19.99
C ALA A 638 26.28 -6.72 20.95
N ALA A 639 25.18 -6.14 21.45
CA ALA A 639 24.23 -6.81 22.31
C ALA A 639 23.34 -7.81 21.53
N GLN A 640 23.59 -9.10 21.71
CA GLN A 640 22.84 -10.21 21.10
C GLN A 640 22.06 -10.98 22.16
N ALA A 641 21.16 -11.88 21.73
CA ALA A 641 20.34 -12.65 22.66
C ALA A 641 21.14 -13.65 23.51
N ASP A 642 22.30 -14.08 22.99
CA ASP A 642 23.24 -15.04 23.57
C ASP A 642 24.41 -14.37 24.33
N GLY A 643 24.44 -13.04 24.41
CA GLY A 643 25.46 -12.29 25.14
C GLY A 643 25.96 -11.06 24.39
N ILE A 644 27.14 -10.58 24.77
CA ILE A 644 27.77 -9.39 24.17
C ILE A 644 28.92 -9.83 23.27
N ASP A 645 28.83 -9.47 21.98
CA ASP A 645 29.90 -9.67 21.01
C ASP A 645 30.89 -8.51 21.07
N PHE A 646 31.97 -8.71 21.84
CA PHE A 646 33.06 -7.73 22.00
C PHE A 646 33.82 -7.42 20.70
N LYS A 647 33.66 -8.19 19.62
CA LYS A 647 34.24 -7.83 18.31
C LYS A 647 33.44 -6.74 17.59
N LYS A 648 32.22 -6.44 18.05
CA LYS A 648 31.29 -5.47 17.44
C LYS A 648 31.04 -4.23 18.32
N VAL A 649 31.74 -4.10 19.43
CA VAL A 649 31.67 -2.91 20.29
C VAL A 649 32.35 -1.72 19.64
N VAL A 650 32.04 -0.53 20.11
CA VAL A 650 32.65 0.72 19.64
C VAL A 650 33.55 1.26 20.75
N TYR A 651 34.75 1.72 20.40
CA TYR A 651 35.71 2.28 21.37
C TYR A 651 35.67 3.81 21.38
N ILE A 652 35.55 4.40 22.56
CA ILE A 652 35.57 5.87 22.76
C ILE A 652 36.41 6.25 23.99
N GLU A 653 36.73 7.53 24.17
CA GLU A 653 37.42 8.00 25.37
C GLU A 653 36.53 7.90 26.64
N LYS A 654 37.17 7.61 27.79
CA LYS A 654 36.48 7.46 29.09
C LYS A 654 35.71 8.71 29.52
N SER A 655 36.09 9.89 29.03
CA SER A 655 35.45 11.19 29.31
C SER A 655 33.97 11.28 28.88
N TYR A 656 33.53 10.42 27.95
CA TYR A 656 32.14 10.40 27.47
C TYR A 656 31.17 9.63 28.38
N ALA A 657 31.69 8.79 29.29
CA ALA A 657 30.87 7.99 30.17
C ALA A 657 30.77 8.62 31.56
N LYS A 658 29.62 8.44 32.20
CA LYS A 658 29.41 8.77 33.62
C LYS A 658 29.36 7.48 34.44
N PRO A 659 29.76 7.50 35.73
CA PRO A 659 29.78 6.29 36.57
C PRO A 659 28.44 5.56 36.65
N ASP A 660 27.32 6.27 36.61
CA ASP A 660 25.96 5.71 36.64
C ASP A 660 25.56 4.98 35.35
N LYS A 661 26.34 5.16 34.28
CA LYS A 661 26.11 4.58 32.94
C LYS A 661 27.10 3.48 32.59
N MET A 662 27.76 2.91 33.59
CA MET A 662 28.57 1.71 33.42
C MET A 662 27.67 0.47 33.45
N VAL A 663 28.09 -0.57 32.74
CA VAL A 663 27.43 -1.87 32.74
C VAL A 663 27.98 -2.71 33.90
N PHE A 664 27.11 -3.34 34.68
CA PHE A 664 27.47 -4.22 35.80
C PHE A 664 26.87 -5.61 35.62
N LYS A 665 27.48 -6.61 36.28
CA LYS A 665 26.92 -7.95 36.39
C LYS A 665 25.45 -7.90 36.80
N GLU A 666 24.63 -8.73 36.16
CA GLU A 666 23.18 -8.85 36.36
C GLU A 666 22.34 -7.68 35.81
N ASP A 667 22.96 -6.71 35.13
CA ASP A 667 22.23 -5.75 34.29
C ASP A 667 21.54 -6.47 33.12
N ILE A 668 20.35 -6.00 32.75
CA ILE A 668 19.67 -6.42 31.53
C ILE A 668 19.71 -5.26 30.53
N LEU A 669 20.47 -5.42 29.46
CA LEU A 669 20.49 -4.48 28.35
C LEU A 669 19.25 -4.66 27.48
N ILE A 670 18.68 -3.57 26.96
CA ILE A 670 17.53 -3.58 26.07
C ILE A 670 17.70 -2.61 24.90
N SER A 671 17.29 -3.02 23.69
CA SER A 671 17.28 -2.15 22.52
C SER A 671 16.06 -1.21 22.56
N LEU A 672 16.30 0.09 22.72
CA LEU A 672 15.25 1.12 22.77
C LEU A 672 14.93 1.70 21.38
N ALA A 673 15.84 1.59 20.41
CA ALA A 673 15.67 2.13 19.07
C ALA A 673 16.32 1.20 18.03
N ASN A 674 15.52 0.60 17.14
CA ASN A 674 15.99 -0.30 16.07
C ASN A 674 14.86 -0.54 15.05
N SER A 675 15.02 -1.49 14.11
CA SER A 675 13.88 -1.97 13.32
C SER A 675 12.78 -2.56 14.24
N LEU A 676 11.54 -2.64 13.75
CA LEU A 676 10.40 -3.11 14.55
C LEU A 676 10.59 -4.53 15.11
N GLU A 677 11.32 -5.39 14.40
CA GLU A 677 11.63 -6.76 14.86
C GLU A 677 12.69 -6.82 15.96
N LEU A 678 13.56 -5.81 16.03
CA LEU A 678 14.74 -5.78 16.89
C LEU A 678 14.57 -4.89 18.12
N VAL A 679 13.64 -3.93 18.08
CA VAL A 679 13.32 -3.09 19.23
C VAL A 679 12.73 -3.94 20.35
N GLY A 680 13.15 -3.69 21.59
CA GLY A 680 12.78 -4.49 22.76
C GLY A 680 13.62 -5.76 22.96
N ARG A 681 14.57 -6.07 22.06
CA ARG A 681 15.53 -7.17 22.27
C ARG A 681 16.33 -6.94 23.55
N VAL A 682 16.46 -7.98 24.37
CA VAL A 682 17.21 -7.97 25.63
C VAL A 682 18.48 -8.81 25.58
N THR A 683 19.48 -8.42 26.37
CA THR A 683 20.76 -9.13 26.55
C THR A 683 21.12 -9.13 28.04
N TYR A 684 21.43 -10.30 28.60
CA TYR A 684 21.86 -10.44 30.00
C TYR A 684 23.36 -10.18 30.15
N VAL A 685 23.77 -9.52 31.22
CA VAL A 685 25.16 -9.27 31.58
C VAL A 685 25.59 -10.29 32.65
N ASP A 686 26.39 -11.27 32.24
CA ASP A 686 26.76 -12.42 33.06
C ASP A 686 27.96 -12.17 34.00
N GLU A 687 28.83 -11.23 33.65
CA GLU A 687 30.00 -10.85 34.43
C GLU A 687 30.26 -9.34 34.46
N ASN A 688 31.20 -8.91 35.31
CA ASN A 688 31.61 -7.51 35.35
C ASN A 688 32.67 -7.26 34.27
N TYR A 689 32.28 -6.58 33.20
CA TYR A 689 33.20 -6.19 32.14
C TYR A 689 33.99 -4.92 32.50
N LYS A 690 35.29 -4.94 32.23
CA LYS A 690 36.16 -3.79 32.45
C LYS A 690 35.83 -2.66 31.45
N ASP A 691 35.69 -1.44 31.96
CA ASP A 691 35.52 -0.22 31.17
C ASP A 691 34.38 -0.32 30.12
N ALA A 692 33.21 -0.85 30.49
CA ALA A 692 32.06 -1.04 29.59
C ALA A 692 30.87 -0.11 29.86
N THR A 693 30.33 0.51 28.80
CA THR A 693 29.10 1.32 28.79
C THR A 693 28.20 0.89 27.63
N PHE A 694 27.10 1.60 27.41
CA PHE A 694 26.10 1.29 26.38
C PHE A 694 25.62 2.55 25.66
N GLY A 695 25.34 2.43 24.36
CA GLY A 695 24.99 3.56 23.49
C GLY A 695 23.56 4.09 23.67
N ALA A 696 23.27 5.27 23.13
CA ALA A 696 21.99 5.98 23.32
C ALA A 696 20.73 5.24 22.81
N PHE A 697 20.89 4.28 21.91
CA PHE A 697 19.82 3.40 21.41
C PHE A 697 19.61 2.15 22.27
N MET A 698 20.39 2.01 23.34
CA MET A 698 20.27 0.99 24.37
C MET A 698 19.76 1.59 25.68
N GLY A 699 19.11 0.76 26.48
CA GLY A 699 18.82 1.00 27.89
C GLY A 699 19.38 -0.12 28.75
N VAL A 700 19.52 0.14 30.04
CA VAL A 700 19.76 -0.87 31.07
C VAL A 700 18.55 -0.93 32.00
N ILE A 701 18.14 -2.14 32.36
CA ILE A 701 17.11 -2.43 33.36
C ILE A 701 17.82 -3.02 34.59
N ARG A 702 17.69 -2.34 35.73
CA ARG A 702 18.21 -2.79 37.04
C ARG A 702 17.06 -3.12 37.98
N VAL A 703 17.05 -4.34 38.49
CA VAL A 703 15.94 -4.85 39.29
C VAL A 703 16.03 -4.49 40.77
N ASN A 704 14.89 -4.50 41.45
CA ASN A 704 14.83 -4.59 42.90
C ASN A 704 14.90 -6.07 43.31
N TYR A 705 16.07 -6.49 43.81
CA TYR A 705 16.38 -7.86 44.25
C TYR A 705 15.44 -8.41 45.32
N GLN A 706 14.75 -7.56 46.08
CA GLN A 706 13.76 -8.01 47.07
C GLN A 706 12.45 -8.48 46.43
N LYS A 707 12.21 -8.13 45.16
CA LYS A 707 10.95 -8.44 44.45
C LYS A 707 11.15 -9.41 43.31
N VAL A 708 12.23 -9.26 42.54
CA VAL A 708 12.44 -10.03 41.31
C VAL A 708 13.91 -10.38 41.12
N HIS A 709 14.16 -11.61 40.69
CA HIS A 709 15.49 -12.06 40.32
C HIS A 709 15.83 -11.59 38.89
N PRO A 710 17.04 -11.04 38.63
CA PRO A 710 17.43 -10.51 37.32
C PRO A 710 17.25 -11.53 36.18
N MET A 711 17.77 -12.76 36.36
CA MET A 711 17.63 -13.84 35.36
C MET A 711 16.17 -14.20 35.05
N TYR A 712 15.30 -14.26 36.06
CA TYR A 712 13.88 -14.52 35.84
C TYR A 712 13.27 -13.41 34.97
N LEU A 713 13.55 -12.14 35.29
CA LEU A 713 13.07 -11.02 34.49
C LEU A 713 13.60 -11.07 33.05
N PHE A 714 14.88 -11.42 32.85
CA PHE A 714 15.46 -11.58 31.51
C PHE A 714 14.67 -12.58 30.66
N HIS A 715 14.33 -13.75 31.21
CA HIS A 715 13.52 -14.76 30.51
C HIS A 715 12.10 -14.24 30.20
N ILE A 716 11.45 -13.58 31.16
CA ILE A 716 10.13 -12.99 30.96
C ILE A 716 10.15 -11.92 29.86
N LEU A 717 11.17 -11.06 29.81
CA LEU A 717 11.30 -10.03 28.77
C LEU A 717 11.59 -10.62 27.38
N ASN A 718 12.13 -11.83 27.31
CA ASN A 718 12.36 -12.54 26.05
C ASN A 718 11.17 -13.41 25.59
N SER A 719 10.09 -13.48 26.39
CA SER A 719 8.87 -14.21 26.05
C SER A 719 8.13 -13.65 24.83
N ILE A 720 7.27 -14.48 24.23
CA ILE A 720 6.43 -14.08 23.09
C ILE A 720 5.50 -12.92 23.50
N GLU A 721 4.96 -12.95 24.71
CA GLU A 721 4.08 -11.95 25.30
C GLU A 721 4.77 -10.60 25.43
N ALA A 722 5.98 -10.56 26.00
CA ALA A 722 6.76 -9.34 26.12
C ALA A 722 7.13 -8.77 24.74
N LYS A 723 7.53 -9.63 23.79
CA LYS A 723 7.82 -9.24 22.40
C LYS A 723 6.58 -8.67 21.69
N LYS A 724 5.39 -9.25 21.88
CA LYS A 724 4.12 -8.74 21.36
C LYS A 724 3.82 -7.35 21.94
N TYR A 725 4.00 -7.18 23.25
CA TYR A 725 3.85 -5.87 23.90
C TYR A 725 4.81 -4.84 23.30
N PHE A 726 6.11 -5.14 23.22
CA PHE A 726 7.12 -4.23 22.68
C PHE A 726 6.81 -3.79 21.25
N ARG A 727 6.42 -4.72 20.37
CA ARG A 727 6.03 -4.40 18.99
C ARG A 727 4.84 -3.46 18.94
N ALA A 728 3.90 -3.59 19.88
CA ALA A 728 2.67 -2.85 19.84
C ALA A 728 2.75 -1.46 20.49
N VAL A 729 3.64 -1.28 21.47
CA VAL A 729 3.95 0.06 22.05
C VAL A 729 5.05 0.80 21.29
N ALA A 730 5.79 0.11 20.41
CA ALA A 730 6.87 0.70 19.65
C ALA A 730 6.36 1.81 18.71
N LYS A 731 7.03 2.96 18.76
CA LYS A 731 6.73 4.15 17.96
C LYS A 731 7.60 4.14 16.71
N THR A 732 7.00 3.81 15.57
CA THR A 732 7.70 3.65 14.29
C THR A 732 7.79 4.98 13.54
N THR A 733 8.98 5.32 13.07
CA THR A 733 9.25 6.31 12.02
C THR A 733 9.75 5.59 10.77
N THR A 734 10.13 6.34 9.72
CA THR A 734 10.47 5.84 8.38
C THR A 734 11.39 4.62 8.31
N ASN A 735 12.28 4.40 9.29
CA ASN A 735 13.15 3.21 9.37
C ASN A 735 13.50 2.76 10.81
N ILE A 736 12.97 3.45 11.85
CA ILE A 736 13.35 3.20 13.24
C ILE A 736 12.11 3.15 14.10
N SER A 737 11.96 2.08 14.86
CA SER A 737 10.96 1.92 15.91
C SER A 737 11.60 2.18 17.28
N ASN A 738 10.89 2.92 18.13
CA ASN A 738 11.40 3.36 19.42
C ASN A 738 10.47 2.94 20.57
N ILE A 739 11.05 2.51 21.69
CA ILE A 739 10.35 2.25 22.96
C ILE A 739 10.86 3.25 24.00
N THR A 740 9.96 3.89 24.72
CA THR A 740 10.30 4.83 25.81
C THR A 740 10.34 4.12 27.16
N PHE A 741 10.94 4.75 28.18
CA PHE A 741 10.93 4.20 29.54
C PHE A 741 9.56 4.17 30.19
N GLU A 742 8.65 5.05 29.79
CA GLU A 742 7.25 4.96 30.18
C GLU A 742 6.59 3.71 29.60
N ASP A 743 6.85 3.43 28.31
CA ASP A 743 6.35 2.21 27.67
C ASP A 743 6.93 0.96 28.34
N LEU A 744 8.23 0.93 28.69
CA LEU A 744 8.82 -0.17 29.47
C LEU A 744 8.21 -0.29 30.85
N GLY A 745 8.06 0.82 31.58
CA GLY A 745 7.51 0.84 32.94
C GLY A 745 6.07 0.34 33.00
N ASN A 746 5.30 0.53 31.94
CA ASN A 746 3.91 0.08 31.82
C ASN A 746 3.75 -1.40 31.42
N LEU A 747 4.83 -2.11 31.07
CA LEU A 747 4.76 -3.55 30.82
C LEU A 747 4.28 -4.25 32.10
N VAL A 748 3.17 -4.98 31.99
CA VAL A 748 2.61 -5.77 33.09
C VAL A 748 3.01 -7.23 32.91
N LEU A 749 3.58 -7.84 33.95
CA LEU A 749 4.16 -9.18 33.90
C LEU A 749 3.84 -9.98 35.16
N PRO A 750 3.77 -11.32 35.07
CA PRO A 750 3.55 -12.18 36.22
C PRO A 750 4.77 -12.16 37.15
N LEU A 751 4.51 -12.02 38.45
CA LEU A 751 5.53 -12.02 39.51
C LEU A 751 5.22 -13.11 40.54
N PRO A 752 5.69 -14.35 40.33
CA PRO A 752 5.65 -15.38 41.35
C PRO A 752 6.60 -15.02 42.51
N ARG A 753 6.47 -15.74 43.63
CA ARG A 753 7.38 -15.59 44.77
C ARG A 753 8.82 -15.94 44.38
N LEU A 754 9.81 -15.31 45.04
CA LEU A 754 11.24 -15.46 44.71
C LEU A 754 11.73 -16.92 44.71
N ASP A 755 11.23 -17.75 45.63
CA ASP A 755 11.55 -19.19 45.69
C ASP A 755 11.06 -19.94 44.44
N TYR A 756 9.91 -19.57 43.89
CA TYR A 756 9.39 -20.13 42.66
C TYR A 756 10.12 -19.57 41.42
N GLN A 757 10.51 -18.29 41.44
CA GLN A 757 11.36 -17.71 40.40
C GLN A 757 12.68 -18.48 40.28
N LEU A 758 13.32 -18.81 41.40
CA LEU A 758 14.55 -19.61 41.43
C LEU A 758 14.35 -21.01 40.86
N LYS A 759 13.23 -21.70 41.17
CA LYS A 759 12.90 -23.00 40.58
C LYS A 759 12.79 -22.95 39.05
N ILE A 760 12.15 -21.90 38.52
CA ILE A 760 12.05 -21.67 37.08
C ILE A 760 13.44 -21.42 36.50
N ILE A 761 14.24 -20.56 37.12
CA ILE A 761 15.61 -20.26 36.67
C ILE A 761 16.44 -21.54 36.61
N ASP A 762 16.39 -22.38 37.65
CA ASP A 762 17.12 -23.66 37.68
C ASP A 762 16.66 -24.59 36.56
N GLU A 763 15.36 -24.62 36.25
CA GLU A 763 14.84 -25.39 35.11
C GLU A 763 15.34 -24.84 33.77
N LEU A 764 15.24 -23.53 33.56
CA LEU A 764 15.66 -22.87 32.33
C LEU A 764 17.17 -22.97 32.11
N ASN A 765 17.98 -22.82 33.16
CA ASN A 765 19.43 -22.99 33.11
C ASN A 765 19.82 -24.40 32.69
N ARG A 766 19.16 -25.44 33.23
CA ARG A 766 19.41 -26.83 32.80
C ARG A 766 19.13 -27.02 31.30
N TYR A 767 18.05 -26.43 30.78
CA TYR A 767 17.74 -26.49 29.35
C TYR A 767 18.77 -25.71 28.52
N GLN A 768 19.16 -24.53 28.98
CA GLN A 768 20.16 -23.70 28.32
C GLN A 768 21.53 -24.38 28.27
N GLU A 769 21.96 -25.06 29.34
CA GLU A 769 23.20 -25.84 29.37
C GLU A 769 23.20 -26.96 28.32
N MET A 770 22.09 -27.66 28.16
CA MET A 770 21.91 -28.69 27.12
C MET A 770 22.01 -28.09 25.72
N ILE A 771 21.39 -26.93 25.50
CA ILE A 771 21.48 -26.19 24.22
C ILE A 771 22.92 -25.75 23.94
N VAL A 772 23.61 -25.16 24.93
CA VAL A 772 25.00 -24.70 24.78
C VAL A 772 25.94 -25.88 24.49
N GLY A 773 25.78 -27.01 25.20
CA GLY A 773 26.52 -28.24 24.95
C GLY A 773 26.31 -28.76 23.53
N ALA A 774 25.05 -28.82 23.07
CA ALA A 774 24.71 -29.24 21.72
C ALA A 774 25.24 -28.26 20.64
N LYS A 775 25.12 -26.95 20.86
CA LYS A 775 25.67 -25.92 19.96
C LYS A 775 27.19 -26.04 19.83
N LYS A 776 27.92 -26.36 20.91
CA LYS A 776 29.37 -26.63 20.86
C LYS A 776 29.71 -27.82 19.97
N ILE A 777 28.95 -28.93 20.06
CA ILE A 777 29.16 -30.11 19.21
C ILE A 777 28.95 -29.73 17.73
N VAL A 778 27.86 -29.03 17.43
CA VAL A 778 27.52 -28.61 16.05
C VAL A 778 28.56 -27.63 15.49
N ASN A 779 28.96 -26.62 16.26
CA ASN A 779 29.88 -25.58 15.80
C ASN A 779 31.34 -26.07 15.67
N ASN A 780 31.75 -27.06 16.47
CA ASN A 780 33.10 -27.60 16.43
C ASN A 780 33.28 -28.69 15.37
N TYR A 781 32.19 -29.29 14.90
CA TYR A 781 32.24 -30.27 13.82
C TYR A 781 32.08 -29.57 12.47
N LEU A 782 33.16 -29.55 11.69
CA LEU A 782 33.13 -29.20 10.27
C LEU A 782 33.61 -30.43 9.49
N PRO A 783 32.80 -30.96 8.55
CA PRO A 783 33.25 -32.03 7.66
C PRO A 783 34.54 -31.59 6.97
N LYS A 784 35.59 -32.43 7.02
CA LYS A 784 36.83 -32.20 6.30
C LYS A 784 37.15 -33.41 5.44
N LEU A 785 37.58 -33.15 4.21
CA LEU A 785 38.10 -34.21 3.37
C LEU A 785 39.47 -34.65 3.92
N PRO A 786 39.67 -35.96 4.17
CA PRO A 786 40.98 -36.46 4.57
C PRO A 786 41.96 -36.36 3.39
N SER A 787 43.25 -36.55 3.64
CA SER A 787 44.21 -36.73 2.54
C SER A 787 43.89 -38.02 1.78
N TYR A 788 43.87 -37.94 0.45
CA TYR A 788 43.61 -39.05 -0.46
C TYR A 788 44.56 -38.99 -1.66
N GLU A 789 44.72 -40.12 -2.34
CA GLU A 789 45.48 -40.19 -3.59
C GLU A 789 44.68 -39.54 -4.73
N ILE A 790 45.29 -38.59 -5.45
CA ILE A 790 44.65 -37.87 -6.55
C ILE A 790 44.78 -38.73 -7.81
N VAL A 791 43.64 -39.18 -8.34
CA VAL A 791 43.56 -39.95 -9.59
C VAL A 791 43.25 -39.04 -10.78
N VAL A 792 42.43 -38.00 -10.56
CA VAL A 792 42.09 -37.00 -11.57
C VAL A 792 42.38 -35.61 -11.00
N SER A 793 43.22 -34.84 -11.67
CA SER A 793 43.46 -33.42 -11.37
C SER A 793 43.01 -32.59 -12.56
N THR A 794 41.98 -31.77 -12.36
CA THR A 794 41.40 -30.93 -13.40
C THR A 794 40.92 -29.60 -12.82
N SER A 795 40.16 -28.81 -13.58
CA SER A 795 39.46 -27.62 -13.10
C SER A 795 37.98 -27.65 -13.49
N LEU A 796 37.15 -26.83 -12.85
CA LEU A 796 35.71 -26.80 -13.10
C LEU A 796 35.31 -26.46 -14.55
N ASN A 797 36.22 -25.86 -15.34
CA ASN A 797 36.02 -25.59 -16.76
C ASN A 797 36.27 -26.80 -17.69
N ASP A 798 36.67 -27.95 -17.16
CA ASP A 798 36.82 -29.18 -17.92
C ASP A 798 35.46 -29.63 -18.46
N SER A 799 35.26 -29.40 -19.75
CA SER A 799 33.99 -29.67 -20.43
C SER A 799 33.67 -31.16 -20.56
N GLU A 800 34.64 -32.06 -20.34
CA GLU A 800 34.40 -33.51 -20.32
C GLU A 800 33.73 -33.97 -19.03
N LEU A 801 34.06 -33.32 -17.90
CA LEU A 801 33.57 -33.70 -16.57
C LEU A 801 32.43 -32.80 -16.08
N PHE A 802 32.48 -31.51 -16.40
CA PHE A 802 31.57 -30.52 -15.83
C PHE A 802 30.95 -29.59 -16.88
N GLU A 803 29.79 -29.03 -16.54
CA GLU A 803 29.22 -27.87 -17.22
C GLU A 803 28.85 -26.80 -16.19
N ILE A 804 29.39 -25.60 -16.36
CA ILE A 804 29.08 -24.46 -15.48
C ILE A 804 27.94 -23.64 -16.09
N MET A 805 26.84 -23.49 -15.36
CA MET A 805 25.73 -22.62 -15.71
C MET A 805 25.63 -21.43 -14.74
N SER A 806 25.20 -20.27 -15.23
CA SER A 806 24.76 -19.18 -14.35
C SER A 806 23.25 -19.26 -14.16
N GLY A 807 22.77 -18.91 -12.98
CA GLY A 807 21.34 -18.75 -12.75
C GLY A 807 20.80 -17.47 -13.39
N GLY A 808 19.48 -17.28 -13.28
CA GLY A 808 18.79 -16.16 -13.88
C GLY A 808 17.51 -15.80 -13.13
N THR A 809 17.05 -14.58 -13.35
CA THR A 809 15.89 -14.04 -12.63
C THR A 809 14.82 -13.67 -13.65
N PRO A 810 13.67 -14.35 -13.64
CA PRO A 810 12.54 -13.93 -14.44
C PRO A 810 12.15 -12.50 -14.13
N SER A 811 11.59 -11.79 -15.11
CA SER A 811 11.15 -10.42 -14.89
C SER A 811 10.13 -10.39 -13.76
N THR A 812 10.46 -9.71 -12.65
CA THR A 812 9.53 -9.52 -11.53
C THR A 812 8.33 -8.67 -11.93
N LYS A 813 8.37 -8.03 -13.11
CA LYS A 813 7.28 -7.24 -13.69
C LYS A 813 6.19 -8.09 -14.36
N ASN A 814 6.46 -9.36 -14.67
CA ASN A 814 5.46 -10.28 -15.24
C ASN A 814 5.02 -11.31 -14.17
N PRO A 815 3.83 -11.16 -13.55
CA PRO A 815 3.34 -12.07 -12.52
C PRO A 815 3.23 -13.52 -12.99
N ASP A 816 2.88 -13.76 -14.26
CA ASP A 816 2.74 -15.10 -14.87
C ASP A 816 4.03 -15.94 -14.78
N TYR A 817 5.17 -15.32 -14.48
CA TYR A 817 6.46 -16.00 -14.36
C TYR A 817 6.70 -16.61 -12.98
N TRP A 818 5.87 -16.28 -11.99
CA TRP A 818 6.09 -16.61 -10.58
C TRP A 818 4.95 -17.47 -10.02
N GLY A 819 5.22 -18.23 -8.95
CA GLY A 819 4.20 -19.02 -8.26
C GLY A 819 3.80 -20.34 -8.96
N GLY A 820 4.66 -20.87 -9.84
CA GLY A 820 4.45 -22.18 -10.46
C GLY A 820 5.07 -23.33 -9.68
N ASP A 821 5.29 -24.46 -10.36
CA ASP A 821 5.80 -25.70 -9.73
C ASP A 821 7.34 -25.81 -9.75
N ILE A 822 8.05 -24.84 -10.34
CA ILE A 822 9.51 -24.90 -10.46
C ILE A 822 10.14 -24.15 -9.29
N SER A 823 10.85 -24.87 -8.43
CA SER A 823 11.63 -24.26 -7.34
C SER A 823 12.68 -23.28 -7.88
N TRP A 824 12.74 -22.08 -7.32
CA TRP A 824 13.67 -21.03 -7.72
C TRP A 824 14.51 -20.53 -6.55
N ILE A 825 15.77 -20.96 -6.54
CA ILE A 825 16.67 -20.90 -5.40
C ILE A 825 17.37 -19.55 -5.28
N THR A 826 17.38 -19.05 -4.05
CA THR A 826 18.04 -17.84 -3.59
C THR A 826 18.94 -18.15 -2.38
N LEU A 827 19.66 -17.15 -1.87
CA LEU A 827 20.46 -17.31 -0.65
C LEU A 827 19.63 -17.64 0.60
N ALA A 828 18.33 -17.33 0.60
CA ALA A 828 17.44 -17.70 1.70
C ALA A 828 17.24 -19.22 1.80
N ASP A 829 17.46 -19.93 0.70
CA ASP A 829 17.27 -21.39 0.60
C ASP A 829 18.56 -22.18 0.90
N LEU A 830 19.69 -21.49 1.12
CA LEU A 830 20.96 -22.07 1.60
C LEU A 830 21.31 -21.42 2.95
N PRO A 831 20.81 -21.96 4.07
CA PRO A 831 21.07 -21.43 5.40
C PRO A 831 22.57 -21.38 5.72
N GLN A 832 22.99 -20.44 6.58
CA GLN A 832 24.41 -20.25 6.86
C GLN A 832 25.00 -21.35 7.75
N GLU A 833 24.15 -21.92 8.59
CA GLU A 833 24.42 -23.01 9.53
C GLU A 833 24.62 -24.38 8.86
N ASP A 834 24.23 -24.51 7.59
CA ASP A 834 24.50 -25.71 6.81
C ASP A 834 25.88 -25.65 6.19
N TYR A 835 26.65 -26.73 6.37
CA TYR A 835 27.96 -26.85 5.73
C TYR A 835 27.80 -27.02 4.22
N VAL A 836 26.96 -27.98 3.82
CA VAL A 836 26.43 -28.17 2.46
C VAL A 836 24.92 -28.39 2.58
N THR A 837 24.12 -27.57 1.91
CA THR A 837 22.65 -27.67 1.97
C THR A 837 22.14 -28.72 1.01
N THR A 838 21.26 -29.60 1.48
CA THR A 838 20.48 -30.48 0.59
C THR A 838 19.20 -29.75 0.18
N ILE A 839 19.06 -29.43 -1.10
CA ILE A 839 17.98 -28.58 -1.58
C ILE A 839 16.82 -29.44 -2.09
N ASP A 840 15.71 -29.38 -1.37
CA ASP A 840 14.47 -30.09 -1.67
C ASP A 840 13.40 -29.13 -2.22
N LYS A 841 13.11 -28.06 -1.47
CA LYS A 841 12.15 -27.01 -1.86
C LYS A 841 12.76 -25.61 -1.75
N SER A 842 12.08 -24.66 -2.37
CA SER A 842 12.43 -23.24 -2.31
C SER A 842 11.32 -22.42 -1.64
N VAL A 843 11.68 -21.26 -1.08
CA VAL A 843 10.74 -20.26 -0.58
C VAL A 843 9.94 -19.63 -1.73
N ARG A 844 10.53 -19.56 -2.93
CA ARG A 844 9.93 -18.95 -4.12
C ARG A 844 9.96 -19.89 -5.30
N THR A 845 8.86 -19.96 -6.02
CA THR A 845 8.76 -20.76 -7.24
C THR A 845 8.50 -19.89 -8.47
N ILE A 846 8.84 -20.44 -9.64
CA ILE A 846 8.60 -19.84 -10.96
C ILE A 846 7.74 -20.78 -11.81
N THR A 847 7.05 -20.23 -12.81
CA THR A 847 6.30 -21.03 -13.78
C THR A 847 7.19 -21.46 -14.93
N LYS A 848 6.70 -22.42 -15.74
CA LYS A 848 7.36 -22.79 -17.01
C LYS A 848 7.55 -21.58 -17.94
N LYS A 849 6.55 -20.68 -18.02
CA LYS A 849 6.67 -19.43 -18.78
C LYS A 849 7.81 -18.54 -18.24
N GLY A 850 7.95 -18.45 -16.92
CA GLY A 850 9.02 -17.67 -16.29
C GLY A 850 10.41 -18.22 -16.55
N LEU A 851 10.54 -19.55 -16.56
CA LEU A 851 11.76 -20.22 -16.98
C LEU A 851 12.06 -19.94 -18.46
N ASP A 852 11.09 -20.19 -19.36
CA ASP A 852 11.28 -20.09 -20.82
C ASP A 852 11.58 -18.65 -21.29
N ASN A 853 11.08 -17.64 -20.57
CA ASN A 853 11.23 -16.22 -20.92
C ASN A 853 12.24 -15.48 -20.03
N SER A 854 13.21 -16.19 -19.45
CA SER A 854 14.29 -15.59 -18.69
C SER A 854 15.63 -16.27 -18.94
N SER A 855 16.69 -15.75 -18.30
CA SER A 855 17.99 -16.42 -18.29
C SER A 855 18.08 -17.57 -17.28
N ALA A 856 17.01 -17.84 -16.50
CA ALA A 856 16.98 -18.97 -15.59
C ALA A 856 17.07 -20.29 -16.37
N LYS A 857 17.71 -21.29 -15.76
CA LYS A 857 17.95 -22.60 -16.38
C LYS A 857 17.59 -23.68 -15.39
N MET A 858 16.99 -24.76 -15.90
CA MET A 858 16.73 -25.95 -15.10
C MET A 858 18.02 -26.71 -14.86
N LEU A 859 18.24 -27.06 -13.61
CA LEU A 859 19.36 -27.84 -13.15
C LEU A 859 18.90 -29.28 -12.90
N PRO A 860 19.66 -30.28 -13.35
CA PRO A 860 19.35 -31.68 -13.08
C PRO A 860 19.64 -32.05 -11.63
N VAL A 861 19.08 -33.18 -11.19
CA VAL A 861 19.39 -33.81 -9.90
C VAL A 861 20.89 -34.12 -9.83
N GLY A 862 21.52 -33.85 -8.69
CA GLY A 862 22.96 -34.01 -8.47
C GLY A 862 23.82 -32.84 -8.95
N ALA A 863 23.23 -31.80 -9.54
CA ALA A 863 23.97 -30.56 -9.79
C ALA A 863 24.34 -29.86 -8.47
N ILE A 864 25.49 -29.18 -8.46
CA ILE A 864 26.00 -28.43 -7.31
C ILE A 864 25.77 -26.95 -7.54
N VAL A 865 25.10 -26.27 -6.62
CA VAL A 865 24.88 -24.82 -6.69
C VAL A 865 25.80 -24.11 -5.71
N VAL A 866 26.49 -23.07 -6.16
CA VAL A 866 27.43 -22.31 -5.35
C VAL A 866 27.07 -20.83 -5.41
N SER A 867 26.88 -20.23 -4.24
CA SER A 867 26.69 -18.78 -4.15
C SER A 867 27.99 -18.07 -4.50
N THR A 868 27.87 -17.14 -5.44
CA THR A 868 28.98 -16.40 -6.04
C THR A 868 28.87 -14.89 -5.82
N ARG A 869 27.85 -14.44 -5.10
CA ARG A 869 27.57 -13.02 -4.82
C ARG A 869 27.04 -12.83 -3.39
N ALA A 870 27.35 -11.68 -2.78
CA ALA A 870 26.99 -11.29 -1.40
C ALA A 870 27.64 -12.16 -0.30
N THR A 871 27.22 -13.41 -0.13
CA THR A 871 27.87 -14.41 0.74
C THR A 871 28.41 -15.54 -0.13
N ILE A 872 29.68 -15.43 -0.49
CA ILE A 872 30.37 -16.37 -1.40
C ILE A 872 30.63 -17.70 -0.68
N GLY A 873 30.54 -18.83 -1.38
CA GLY A 873 30.89 -20.15 -0.83
C GLY A 873 29.81 -20.84 0.01
N ARG A 874 28.55 -20.43 -0.11
CA ARG A 874 27.42 -21.29 0.27
C ARG A 874 27.20 -22.32 -0.83
N VAL A 875 27.20 -23.60 -0.48
CA VAL A 875 27.15 -24.72 -1.42
C VAL A 875 25.91 -25.56 -1.13
N GLY A 876 25.20 -25.99 -2.18
CA GLY A 876 24.07 -26.90 -2.05
C GLY A 876 24.00 -27.94 -3.16
N ILE A 877 23.29 -29.04 -2.88
CA ILE A 877 23.09 -30.17 -3.79
C ILE A 877 21.62 -30.19 -4.22
N VAL A 878 21.39 -30.27 -5.53
CA VAL A 878 20.05 -30.35 -6.12
C VAL A 878 19.49 -31.77 -5.97
N LYS A 879 18.41 -31.97 -5.17
CA LYS A 879 17.71 -33.27 -5.06
C LYS A 879 16.52 -33.40 -5.99
N HIS A 880 15.90 -32.29 -6.39
CA HIS A 880 14.84 -32.23 -7.40
C HIS A 880 15.15 -31.16 -8.44
N PRO A 881 14.77 -31.35 -9.72
CA PRO A 881 15.04 -30.35 -10.75
C PRO A 881 14.53 -28.95 -10.35
N LEU A 882 15.42 -27.96 -10.41
CA LEU A 882 15.14 -26.59 -9.95
C LEU A 882 15.92 -25.55 -10.76
N ALA A 883 15.62 -24.28 -10.56
CA ALA A 883 16.38 -23.16 -11.12
C ALA A 883 17.00 -22.29 -10.02
N THR A 884 18.03 -21.51 -10.32
CA THR A 884 18.67 -20.59 -9.37
C THR A 884 18.67 -19.15 -9.88
N ASN A 885 18.77 -18.18 -8.97
CA ASN A 885 18.94 -16.76 -9.32
C ASN A 885 20.35 -16.45 -9.86
N GLN A 886 20.56 -15.23 -10.35
CA GLN A 886 21.83 -14.81 -10.97
C GLN A 886 23.04 -14.80 -10.01
N GLY A 887 22.81 -14.86 -8.70
CA GLY A 887 23.86 -14.91 -7.67
C GLY A 887 24.57 -16.26 -7.57
N PHE A 888 24.11 -17.29 -8.30
CA PHE A 888 24.70 -18.62 -8.27
C PHE A 888 25.49 -18.94 -9.54
N LYS A 889 26.51 -19.78 -9.35
CA LYS A 889 27.11 -20.62 -10.40
C LYS A 889 26.82 -22.07 -10.06
N ASN A 890 26.35 -22.79 -11.06
CA ASN A 890 25.86 -24.15 -10.92
C ASN A 890 26.81 -25.07 -11.70
N VAL A 891 27.23 -26.18 -11.09
CA VAL A 891 28.10 -27.18 -11.69
C VAL A 891 27.28 -28.44 -11.96
N ILE A 892 27.10 -28.77 -13.22
CA ILE A 892 26.47 -30.02 -13.67
C ILE A 892 27.58 -31.04 -13.89
N ILE A 893 27.44 -32.22 -13.30
CA ILE A 893 28.37 -33.34 -13.45
C ILE A 893 27.95 -34.16 -14.67
N LYS A 894 28.86 -34.31 -15.65
CA LYS A 894 28.61 -35.08 -16.89
C LYS A 894 28.98 -36.55 -16.79
N LYS A 895 29.99 -36.88 -15.97
CA LYS A 895 30.48 -38.25 -15.74
C LYS A 895 30.28 -38.64 -14.27
N PRO A 896 29.06 -39.07 -13.87
CA PRO A 896 28.78 -39.47 -12.48
C PRO A 896 29.51 -40.76 -12.05
N ASP A 897 30.06 -41.50 -13.01
CA ASP A 897 30.99 -42.62 -12.83
C ASP A 897 32.41 -42.19 -12.42
N VAL A 898 32.71 -40.88 -12.50
CA VAL A 898 34.01 -40.31 -12.09
C VAL A 898 33.87 -39.46 -10.83
N VAL A 899 32.75 -38.74 -10.66
CA VAL A 899 32.57 -37.78 -9.57
C VAL A 899 31.22 -37.96 -8.88
N ILE A 900 31.25 -38.15 -7.56
CA ILE A 900 30.05 -38.18 -6.73
C ILE A 900 29.65 -36.74 -6.38
N PRO A 901 28.39 -36.33 -6.60
CA PRO A 901 27.90 -34.98 -6.27
C PRO A 901 28.23 -34.52 -4.85
N GLU A 902 28.01 -35.38 -3.87
CA GLU A 902 28.24 -35.08 -2.46
C GLU A 902 29.73 -34.82 -2.17
N PHE A 903 30.63 -35.58 -2.80
CA PHE A 903 32.07 -35.36 -2.69
C PHE A 903 32.48 -34.03 -3.31
N LEU A 904 31.98 -33.72 -4.51
CA LEU A 904 32.26 -32.45 -5.18
C LEU A 904 31.74 -31.25 -4.37
N ALA A 905 30.57 -31.37 -3.74
CA ALA A 905 30.02 -30.31 -2.90
C ALA A 905 30.91 -30.00 -1.69
N LEU A 906 31.42 -31.03 -1.02
CA LEU A 906 32.37 -30.89 0.10
C LEU A 906 33.68 -30.26 -0.37
N LEU A 907 34.22 -30.72 -1.50
CA LEU A 907 35.45 -30.16 -2.07
C LEU A 907 35.28 -28.67 -2.41
N LEU A 908 34.18 -28.30 -3.06
CA LEU A 908 33.89 -26.89 -3.38
C LEU A 908 33.67 -26.06 -2.12
N LYS A 909 33.14 -26.66 -1.04
CA LYS A 909 33.00 -25.97 0.23
C LYS A 909 34.37 -25.64 0.85
N GLU A 910 35.33 -26.55 0.81
CA GLU A 910 36.71 -26.29 1.26
C GLU A 910 37.41 -25.20 0.42
N LYS A 911 36.99 -25.00 -0.83
CA LYS A 911 37.51 -23.97 -1.74
C LYS A 911 36.90 -22.58 -1.52
N THR A 912 36.12 -22.35 -0.45
CA THR A 912 35.44 -21.06 -0.20
C THR A 912 36.42 -19.88 -0.11
N GLU A 913 37.53 -20.02 0.62
CA GLU A 913 38.53 -18.94 0.74
C GLU A 913 39.18 -18.61 -0.62
N GLU A 914 39.44 -19.62 -1.45
CA GLU A 914 39.93 -19.45 -2.82
C GLU A 914 38.90 -18.68 -3.67
N MET A 915 37.61 -18.99 -3.54
CA MET A 915 36.54 -18.25 -4.23
C MET A 915 36.44 -16.79 -3.78
N GLU A 916 36.61 -16.52 -2.48
CA GLU A 916 36.59 -15.16 -1.93
C GLU A 916 37.78 -14.33 -2.42
N PHE A 917 38.95 -14.97 -2.59
CA PHE A 917 40.14 -14.34 -3.18
C PHE A 917 39.96 -14.03 -4.67
N LEU A 918 39.29 -14.92 -5.41
CA LEU A 918 39.02 -14.76 -6.85
C LEU A 918 37.88 -13.77 -7.16
N ALA A 919 37.13 -13.31 -6.16
CA ALA A 919 36.01 -12.39 -6.31
C ALA A 919 36.46 -10.93 -6.43
N SER A 920 35.79 -10.16 -7.28
CA SER A 920 36.10 -8.75 -7.56
C SER A 920 34.87 -7.83 -7.44
N GLY A 921 35.08 -6.52 -7.26
CA GLY A 921 34.01 -5.51 -7.18
C GLY A 921 34.11 -4.57 -5.96
N ALA A 922 33.85 -3.27 -6.15
CA ALA A 922 34.01 -2.23 -5.11
C ALA A 922 32.83 -2.12 -4.11
N THR A 923 31.61 -2.47 -4.54
CA THR A 923 30.38 -2.36 -3.71
C THR A 923 29.78 -3.71 -3.33
N PHE A 924 29.90 -4.72 -4.20
CA PHE A 924 29.57 -6.12 -3.92
C PHE A 924 30.63 -7.01 -4.57
N LYS A 925 31.25 -7.90 -3.80
CA LYS A 925 32.17 -8.90 -4.35
C LYS A 925 31.37 -9.98 -5.09
N GLU A 926 31.80 -10.33 -6.30
CA GLU A 926 31.23 -11.39 -7.12
C GLU A 926 32.33 -12.17 -7.87
N ILE A 927 32.16 -13.48 -8.06
CA ILE A 927 33.06 -14.31 -8.88
C ILE A 927 32.45 -14.57 -10.26
N SER A 928 33.20 -14.22 -11.32
CA SER A 928 32.78 -14.44 -12.70
C SER A 928 32.77 -15.93 -13.05
N LYS A 929 31.95 -16.34 -14.04
CA LYS A 929 31.92 -17.74 -14.54
C LYS A 929 33.32 -18.23 -14.95
N PHE A 930 34.12 -17.36 -15.56
CA PHE A 930 35.48 -17.67 -15.99
C PHE A 930 36.42 -17.93 -14.81
N ASN A 931 36.43 -17.07 -13.79
CA ASN A 931 37.28 -17.27 -12.61
C ASN A 931 36.80 -18.46 -11.77
N PHE A 932 35.49 -18.66 -11.64
CA PHE A 932 34.93 -19.84 -10.98
C PHE A 932 35.37 -21.14 -11.68
N GLY A 933 35.44 -21.14 -13.02
CA GLY A 933 35.92 -22.28 -13.79
C GLY A 933 37.40 -22.64 -13.59
N LYS A 934 38.22 -21.74 -13.04
CA LYS A 934 39.65 -21.99 -12.78
C LYS A 934 39.91 -22.77 -11.50
N ILE A 935 38.90 -22.91 -10.63
CA ILE A 935 39.03 -23.63 -9.37
C ILE A 935 39.45 -25.07 -9.68
N LYS A 936 40.57 -25.47 -9.08
CA LYS A 936 41.13 -26.81 -9.25
C LYS A 936 40.30 -27.84 -8.49
N VAL A 937 40.06 -28.97 -9.13
CA VAL A 937 39.30 -30.11 -8.63
C VAL A 937 40.19 -31.34 -8.69
N GLU A 938 40.56 -31.84 -7.52
CA GLU A 938 41.45 -32.98 -7.33
C GLU A 938 40.65 -34.13 -6.72
N LEU A 939 40.47 -35.19 -7.50
CA LEU A 939 39.51 -36.26 -7.22
C LEU A 939 40.25 -37.59 -7.02
N PRO A 940 39.91 -38.36 -5.99
CA PRO A 940 40.36 -39.74 -5.85
C PRO A 940 39.50 -40.69 -6.70
N SER A 941 39.81 -41.98 -6.69
CA SER A 941 38.98 -43.01 -7.35
C SER A 941 37.55 -42.98 -6.80
N LEU A 942 36.58 -43.43 -7.60
CA LEU A 942 35.17 -43.41 -7.21
C LEU A 942 34.90 -44.21 -5.92
N ASP A 943 35.60 -45.34 -5.73
CA ASP A 943 35.46 -46.16 -4.53
C ASP A 943 36.04 -45.46 -3.29
N GLU A 944 37.13 -44.71 -3.47
CA GLU A 944 37.69 -43.91 -2.39
C GLU A 944 36.79 -42.72 -2.03
N GLN A 945 36.16 -42.06 -3.02
CA GLN A 945 35.14 -41.04 -2.78
C GLN A 945 33.99 -41.61 -1.93
N LYS A 946 33.48 -42.81 -2.26
CA LYS A 946 32.43 -43.48 -1.47
C LYS A 946 32.90 -43.77 -0.05
N ARG A 947 34.12 -44.28 0.12
CA ARG A 947 34.69 -44.60 1.44
C ARG A 947 34.79 -43.35 2.33
N ILE A 948 35.25 -42.24 1.77
CA ILE A 948 35.33 -40.95 2.45
C ILE A 948 33.93 -40.47 2.86
N LEU A 949 32.97 -40.52 1.94
CA LEU A 949 31.60 -40.10 2.21
C LEU A 949 30.92 -40.96 3.28
N VAL A 950 31.13 -42.28 3.29
CA VAL A 950 30.61 -43.15 4.36
C VAL A 950 31.14 -42.71 5.73
N LYS A 951 32.44 -42.44 5.84
CA LYS A 951 33.04 -41.97 7.08
C LYS A 951 32.48 -40.62 7.52
N ILE A 952 32.32 -39.66 6.60
CA ILE A 952 31.73 -38.35 6.89
C ILE A 952 30.26 -38.51 7.33
N HIS A 953 29.48 -39.36 6.66
CA HIS A 953 28.10 -39.62 7.06
C HIS A 953 28.00 -40.29 8.43
N GLU A 954 28.92 -41.20 8.77
CA GLU A 954 29.03 -41.76 10.12
C GLU A 954 29.31 -40.66 11.14
N GLU A 955 30.29 -39.80 10.89
CA GLU A 955 30.61 -38.65 11.76
C GLU A 955 29.41 -37.70 11.93
N GLU A 956 28.74 -37.32 10.84
CA GLU A 956 27.53 -36.49 10.85
C GLU A 956 26.36 -37.13 11.61
N SER A 957 26.26 -38.47 11.58
CA SER A 957 25.22 -39.19 12.31
C SER A 957 25.29 -38.98 13.82
N PHE A 958 26.48 -38.66 14.35
CA PHE A 958 26.67 -38.30 15.76
C PHE A 958 26.32 -36.83 16.06
N VAL A 959 26.33 -35.96 15.04
CA VAL A 959 26.06 -34.51 15.18
C VAL A 959 24.59 -34.17 14.96
N LYS A 960 23.89 -34.88 14.06
CA LYS A 960 22.46 -34.66 13.79
C LYS A 960 21.57 -34.70 15.04
N PRO A 961 21.76 -35.65 15.99
CA PRO A 961 21.03 -35.63 17.26
C PRO A 961 21.22 -34.35 18.06
N ALA A 962 22.42 -33.74 18.05
CA ALA A 962 22.69 -32.50 18.76
C ALA A 962 21.87 -31.32 18.19
N LYS A 963 21.69 -31.24 16.86
CA LYS A 963 20.79 -30.23 16.26
C LYS A 963 19.34 -30.38 16.77
N LYS A 964 18.85 -31.63 16.89
CA LYS A 964 17.51 -31.91 17.41
C LYS A 964 17.37 -31.62 18.91
N VAL A 965 18.43 -31.83 19.68
CA VAL A 965 18.48 -31.43 21.11
C VAL A 965 18.25 -29.92 21.23
N ILE A 966 18.89 -29.09 20.41
CA ILE A 966 18.69 -27.64 20.44
C ILE A 966 17.21 -27.29 20.27
N GLU A 967 16.56 -27.79 19.21
CA GLU A 967 15.15 -27.53 18.91
C GLU A 967 14.21 -27.95 20.06
N VAL A 968 14.39 -29.16 20.59
CA VAL A 968 13.55 -29.70 21.69
C VAL A 968 13.67 -28.86 22.96
N PHE A 969 14.89 -28.42 23.31
CA PHE A 969 15.09 -27.68 24.55
C PHE A 969 14.73 -26.20 24.42
N GLU A 970 14.81 -25.60 23.22
CA GLU A 970 14.26 -24.27 22.94
C GLU A 970 12.72 -24.27 23.14
N ASP A 971 12.01 -25.29 22.63
CA ASP A 971 10.56 -25.46 22.84
C ASP A 971 10.18 -25.68 24.33
N LYS A 972 11.03 -26.39 25.09
CA LYS A 972 10.85 -26.55 26.54
C LYS A 972 11.01 -25.25 27.31
N ILE A 973 11.95 -24.39 26.91
CA ILE A 973 12.12 -23.05 27.50
C ILE A 973 10.84 -22.23 27.29
N ASP A 974 10.33 -22.21 26.05
CA ASP A 974 9.10 -21.48 25.72
C ASP A 974 7.90 -22.02 26.51
N THR A 975 7.76 -23.34 26.59
CA THR A 975 6.71 -24.00 27.39
C THR A 975 6.79 -23.63 28.87
N ALA A 976 7.99 -23.65 29.47
CA ALA A 976 8.18 -23.31 30.88
C ALA A 976 7.84 -21.84 31.18
N ILE A 977 8.20 -20.93 30.28
CA ILE A 977 7.86 -19.50 30.39
C ILE A 977 6.35 -19.28 30.24
N ASN A 978 5.70 -19.94 29.27
CA ASN A 978 4.25 -19.80 29.03
C ASN A 978 3.41 -20.25 30.23
N LYS A 979 3.85 -21.27 30.97
CA LYS A 979 3.21 -21.68 32.25
C LYS A 979 3.13 -20.56 33.28
N VAL A 980 4.13 -19.68 33.30
CA VAL A 980 4.14 -18.53 34.23
C VAL A 980 3.09 -17.50 33.84
N TRP A 981 2.87 -17.33 32.53
CA TRP A 981 1.82 -16.50 31.96
C TRP A 981 0.41 -17.11 32.08
N GLY A 982 0.29 -18.41 32.42
CA GLY A 982 -0.97 -19.09 32.71
C GLY A 982 -1.53 -19.93 31.56
N GLU A 983 -0.67 -20.36 30.62
CA GLU A 983 -0.94 -21.36 29.58
C GLU A 983 -0.46 -22.75 30.00
#